data_AF-A0A925P9M6-F1
#
_entry.id   AF-A0A925P9M6-F1
#
_cell.length_a   1.000
_cell.length_b   1.000
_cell.length_c   1.000
_cell.angle_alpha   90.00
_cell.angle_beta   90.00
_cell.angle_gamma   90.00
#
_symmetry.space_group_name_H-M   'P 1'
#
loop_
_entity.id
_entity.type
_entity.pdbx_description
1 polymer ?
#
loop_
_entity_poly.entity_id
_entity_poly.type
_entity_poly.pdbx_seq_one_letter_code
_entity_poly.pdbx_strand_id
1 'polypeptide(L)'
;MRFHILCFVVAAALILAVPASAWTSAKVQPDAEGRFVYPADAAGNRIPDFSHAGYRGGGVPIPTIAEKAWVGPGAGDDTARIQAALDAVGNLPIQADGFRGAVRLAPGDYQIGGTLRLRRQGVVLRGSGDGDNPALDTILLRSGTSTSNVIRMGGGTNDVFRSELSGTRVAITSPRVQVGARSFEVANAGGFAVGQNVVIYHPSTAAWTDAMERGGVTREPYWQPGDHDVRYHRYITAITGSTITVDAPLFMHLDQTLSQSHLFRYDRAAAGVVVNLGLESLRVDIATAGDMATDHCQNAVGIVAAENSWMRDCTMKNFTKSGVQLEASTRCTLERVSALEPHSPIDGGYRYNFNTECAQLILFLDCVASDGRHSFNANGTTADSGNVVVNATIYNSLAYSEGHRGWSTGLLYDGITLRENAGADTLGFYNRGDWGTAHGWAAGHSVIWRCDADGGDILVQRPPTGQNYAIGNFGNVKSSGFPFPGPVGYREGTGVLGLQPHSLYAEQLAQRIGLAAPARVINSDHGFVHAPFASALAGRFVVRFEASVSSARSDTVVGHASGPVTAYTALAAAVRFSPEGRIDARDGSDFFAATTIPYAANRVYAFRLVVDVPARRYSAYVTPEGGEEILIGADLAFRTEQAGVTSLDRTSIRVNSAEHGSISVGPRSVEELPAPAVTFAEHVAALGLVGAAAAPDARP
;
A
#
# COMPACT_ATOMS: atom_id res chain seq x y z
N MET A 1 2.37 -28.07 -64.65
CA MET A 1 1.48 -27.89 -63.49
C MET A 1 1.77 -26.53 -62.87
N ARG A 2 0.74 -25.69 -62.74
CA ARG A 2 0.80 -24.33 -62.21
C ARG A 2 0.84 -24.37 -60.68
N PHE A 3 1.77 -23.68 -60.05
CA PHE A 3 1.64 -23.28 -58.64
C PHE A 3 1.70 -21.74 -58.59
N HIS A 4 0.60 -21.14 -58.15
CA HIS A 4 0.47 -19.71 -57.91
C HIS A 4 1.09 -19.40 -56.55
N ILE A 5 2.12 -18.56 -56.52
CA ILE A 5 2.63 -17.95 -55.30
C ILE A 5 1.78 -16.71 -55.04
N LEU A 6 0.89 -16.80 -54.06
CA LEU A 6 0.05 -15.69 -53.59
C LEU A 6 0.91 -14.81 -52.66
N CYS A 7 1.29 -13.62 -53.14
CA CYS A 7 1.91 -12.59 -52.30
C CYS A 7 0.86 -12.00 -51.36
N PHE A 8 0.97 -12.27 -50.05
CA PHE A 8 0.28 -11.49 -49.03
C PHE A 8 1.08 -10.22 -48.75
N VAL A 9 0.59 -9.07 -49.22
CA VAL A 9 1.04 -7.75 -48.75
C VAL A 9 0.38 -7.52 -47.39
N VAL A 10 1.15 -7.68 -46.31
CA VAL A 10 0.74 -7.23 -44.98
C VAL A 10 0.94 -5.72 -44.93
N ALA A 11 -0.15 -4.96 -45.10
CA ALA A 11 -0.16 -3.54 -44.83
C ALA A 11 -0.08 -3.33 -43.31
N ALA A 12 1.13 -3.04 -42.81
CA ALA A 12 1.30 -2.57 -41.43
C ALA A 12 0.69 -1.17 -41.32
N ALA A 13 -0.48 -1.06 -40.70
CA ALA A 13 -1.04 0.23 -40.32
C ALA A 13 -0.16 0.83 -39.22
N LEU A 14 0.63 1.84 -39.57
CA LEU A 14 1.41 2.65 -38.65
C LEU A 14 0.41 3.46 -37.79
N ILE A 15 0.03 2.95 -36.62
CA ILE A 15 -0.73 3.72 -35.63
C ILE A 15 0.24 4.75 -35.04
N LEU A 16 0.17 5.99 -35.54
CA LEU A 16 0.77 7.15 -34.91
C LEU A 16 0.09 7.35 -33.54
N ALA A 17 0.74 6.93 -32.46
CA ALA A 17 0.32 7.25 -31.11
C ALA A 17 0.48 8.76 -30.90
N VAL A 18 -0.64 9.49 -30.89
CA VAL A 18 -0.65 10.89 -30.48
C VAL A 18 -0.26 10.94 -28.99
N PRO A 19 0.77 11.70 -28.59
CA PRO A 19 1.10 11.83 -27.17
C PRO A 19 -0.10 12.45 -26.43
N ALA A 20 -0.61 11.75 -25.42
CA ALA A 20 -1.70 12.26 -24.60
C ALA A 20 -1.23 13.53 -23.88
N SER A 21 -1.96 14.64 -24.02
CA SER A 21 -1.69 15.86 -23.28
C SER A 21 -1.95 15.64 -21.80
N ALA A 22 -0.98 16.01 -20.94
CA ALA A 22 -1.19 16.00 -19.51
C ALA A 22 -2.37 16.91 -19.13
N TRP A 23 -3.19 16.48 -18.17
CA TRP A 23 -4.35 17.24 -17.69
C TRP A 23 -4.54 17.08 -16.19
N THR A 24 -5.19 18.05 -15.55
CA THR A 24 -5.50 18.04 -14.11
C THR A 24 -7.01 18.08 -13.91
N SER A 25 -7.48 17.41 -12.86
CA SER A 25 -8.92 17.37 -12.53
C SER A 25 -9.43 18.70 -12.02
N ALA A 26 -10.65 19.11 -12.34
CA ALA A 26 -11.28 20.29 -11.72
C ALA A 26 -11.41 20.17 -10.18
N LYS A 27 -11.20 18.98 -9.60
CA LYS A 27 -11.17 18.71 -8.15
C LYS A 27 -9.77 18.60 -7.57
N VAL A 28 -8.73 18.58 -8.41
CA VAL A 28 -7.32 18.52 -8.04
C VAL A 28 -6.54 19.43 -8.98
N GLN A 29 -6.29 20.66 -8.53
CA GLN A 29 -5.73 21.74 -9.36
C GLN A 29 -4.37 22.18 -8.82
N PRO A 30 -3.36 22.47 -9.65
CA PRO A 30 -2.12 23.08 -9.16
C PRO A 30 -2.38 24.54 -8.73
N ASP A 31 -1.75 24.97 -7.65
CA ASP A 31 -1.62 26.37 -7.25
C ASP A 31 -0.50 27.08 -8.04
N ALA A 32 -0.26 28.36 -7.74
CA ALA A 32 0.77 29.15 -8.40
C ALA A 32 2.19 28.61 -8.15
N GLU A 33 2.38 27.85 -7.07
CA GLU A 33 3.64 27.21 -6.69
C GLU A 33 3.74 25.76 -7.21
N GLY A 34 2.74 25.29 -7.96
CA GLY A 34 2.69 23.94 -8.53
C GLY A 34 2.27 22.85 -7.55
N ARG A 35 1.78 23.19 -6.34
CA ARG A 35 1.21 22.23 -5.40
C ARG A 35 -0.25 21.98 -5.73
N PHE A 36 -0.69 20.75 -5.68
CA PHE A 36 -2.09 20.43 -5.87
C PHE A 36 -2.96 20.86 -4.68
N VAL A 37 -3.99 21.64 -4.97
CA VAL A 37 -5.06 22.03 -4.07
C VAL A 37 -6.35 21.29 -4.40
N TYR A 38 -7.26 21.22 -3.42
CA TYR A 38 -8.50 20.46 -3.48
C TYR A 38 -9.70 21.38 -3.29
N PRO A 39 -10.21 22.03 -4.35
CA PRO A 39 -11.31 22.99 -4.24
C PRO A 39 -12.57 22.36 -3.65
N ALA A 40 -13.26 23.09 -2.78
CA ALA A 40 -14.56 22.70 -2.27
C ALA A 40 -15.67 23.04 -3.29
N ASP A 41 -16.71 22.22 -3.35
CA ASP A 41 -17.95 22.56 -4.05
C ASP A 41 -18.84 23.50 -3.22
N ALA A 42 -20.00 23.87 -3.77
CA ALA A 42 -20.95 24.78 -3.10
C ALA A 42 -21.51 24.23 -1.77
N ALA A 43 -21.50 22.91 -1.58
CA ALA A 43 -21.91 22.25 -0.33
C ALA A 43 -20.72 22.06 0.63
N GLY A 44 -19.52 22.50 0.27
CA GLY A 44 -18.29 22.36 1.04
C GLY A 44 -17.60 21.00 0.86
N ASN A 45 -18.05 20.14 -0.06
CA ASN A 45 -17.38 18.86 -0.31
C ASN A 45 -16.08 19.07 -1.06
N ARG A 46 -15.04 18.35 -0.66
CA ARG A 46 -13.74 18.31 -1.33
C ARG A 46 -13.12 16.93 -1.18
N ILE A 47 -12.14 16.66 -2.04
CA ILE A 47 -11.23 15.53 -1.87
C ILE A 47 -10.41 15.77 -0.58
N PRO A 48 -10.49 14.87 0.42
CA PRO A 48 -9.71 14.99 1.65
C PRO A 48 -8.25 14.56 1.42
N ASP A 49 -7.38 14.87 2.39
CA ASP A 49 -5.99 14.42 2.40
C ASP A 49 -5.89 12.96 2.89
N PHE A 50 -5.58 12.05 1.98
CA PHE A 50 -5.42 10.62 2.25
C PHE A 50 -4.01 10.23 2.68
N SER A 51 -3.04 11.15 2.61
CA SER A 51 -1.62 10.84 2.86
C SER A 51 -1.31 10.41 4.29
N HIS A 52 -2.28 10.54 5.19
CA HIS A 52 -2.20 10.12 6.58
C HIS A 52 -2.43 8.61 6.80
N ALA A 53 -2.76 7.86 5.74
CA ALA A 53 -2.84 6.40 5.80
C ALA A 53 -1.45 5.75 5.86
N GLY A 54 -1.35 4.64 6.60
CA GLY A 54 -0.15 3.81 6.71
C GLY A 54 0.60 3.94 8.02
N TYR A 55 1.69 3.18 8.14
CA TYR A 55 2.57 3.10 9.30
C TYR A 55 2.89 4.48 9.87
N ARG A 56 2.56 4.70 11.15
CA ARG A 56 2.75 5.98 11.87
C ARG A 56 2.10 7.20 11.20
N GLY A 57 1.00 6.98 10.48
CA GLY A 57 0.24 8.03 9.81
C GLY A 57 0.80 8.39 8.44
N GLY A 58 1.49 7.46 7.77
CA GLY A 58 2.14 7.65 6.48
C GLY A 58 3.36 8.57 6.55
N GLY A 59 4.28 8.43 5.59
CA GLY A 59 5.46 9.32 5.47
C GLY A 59 6.65 8.98 6.36
N VAL A 60 6.57 7.89 7.12
CA VAL A 60 7.71 7.27 7.79
C VAL A 60 7.95 5.89 7.18
N PRO A 61 9.18 5.55 6.77
CA PRO A 61 9.49 4.21 6.28
C PRO A 61 9.21 3.14 7.34
N ILE A 62 8.79 1.95 6.89
CA ILE A 62 8.74 0.77 7.76
C ILE A 62 10.17 0.42 8.21
N PRO A 63 10.44 0.31 9.52
CA PRO A 63 11.79 0.11 10.04
C PRO A 63 12.26 -1.34 9.88
N THR A 64 13.58 -1.53 9.73
CA THR A 64 14.22 -2.85 9.84
C THR A 64 14.54 -3.14 11.29
N ILE A 65 13.85 -4.14 11.87
CA ILE A 65 14.03 -4.50 13.29
C ILE A 65 15.09 -5.58 13.47
N ALA A 66 15.97 -5.39 14.45
CA ALA A 66 17.03 -6.33 14.79
C ALA A 66 16.47 -7.69 15.28
N GLU A 67 17.08 -8.77 14.82
CA GLU A 67 16.69 -10.13 15.17
C GLU A 67 17.21 -10.49 16.58
N LYS A 68 16.37 -11.19 17.35
CA LYS A 68 16.66 -11.61 18.73
C LYS A 68 16.49 -13.11 18.95
N ALA A 69 15.84 -13.79 18.03
CA ALA A 69 15.67 -15.24 18.04
C ALA A 69 15.61 -15.79 16.62
N TRP A 70 16.06 -17.02 16.45
CA TRP A 70 16.03 -17.77 15.20
C TRP A 70 15.32 -19.10 15.43
N VAL A 71 14.42 -19.48 14.51
CA VAL A 71 13.67 -20.74 14.58
C VAL A 71 13.72 -21.43 13.22
N GLY A 72 14.32 -22.62 13.16
CA GLY A 72 14.24 -23.51 11.99
C GLY A 72 12.97 -24.36 12.00
N PRO A 73 12.59 -24.95 10.85
CA PRO A 73 11.53 -25.96 10.79
C PRO A 73 11.92 -27.19 11.60
N GLY A 74 10.93 -27.98 12.04
CA GLY A 74 11.14 -29.11 12.94
C GLY A 74 10.22 -30.27 12.59
N ALA A 75 10.37 -31.38 13.31
CA ALA A 75 9.48 -32.52 13.12
C ALA A 75 8.12 -32.25 13.77
N GLY A 76 7.04 -32.43 13.01
CA GLY A 76 5.66 -32.25 13.49
C GLY A 76 5.22 -30.79 13.54
N ASP A 77 4.22 -30.48 14.38
CA ASP A 77 3.64 -29.13 14.52
C ASP A 77 4.62 -28.13 15.16
N ASP A 78 4.92 -27.06 14.44
CA ASP A 78 5.87 -26.02 14.80
C ASP A 78 5.23 -24.86 15.60
N THR A 79 3.90 -24.85 15.74
CA THR A 79 3.15 -23.76 16.38
C THR A 79 3.73 -23.41 17.76
N ALA A 80 3.90 -24.41 18.62
CA ALA A 80 4.39 -24.18 19.99
C ALA A 80 5.83 -23.67 20.01
N ARG A 81 6.68 -24.13 19.09
CA ARG A 81 8.09 -23.74 19.01
C ARG A 81 8.22 -22.28 18.55
N ILE A 82 7.49 -21.89 17.52
CA ILE A 82 7.47 -20.50 17.04
C ILE A 82 6.85 -19.58 18.09
N GLN A 83 5.74 -20.00 18.72
CA GLN A 83 5.11 -19.21 19.77
C GLN A 83 6.04 -18.98 20.97
N ALA A 84 6.80 -19.99 21.38
CA ALA A 84 7.78 -19.85 22.46
C ALA A 84 8.86 -18.79 22.12
N ALA A 85 9.32 -18.73 20.87
CA ALA A 85 10.25 -17.69 20.43
C ALA A 85 9.62 -16.29 20.42
N LEU A 86 8.38 -16.17 19.94
CA LEU A 86 7.61 -14.92 20.00
C LEU A 86 7.39 -14.44 21.44
N ASP A 87 7.08 -15.35 22.36
CA ASP A 87 6.89 -15.04 23.78
C ASP A 87 8.21 -14.64 24.44
N ALA A 88 9.32 -15.32 24.12
CA ALA A 88 10.65 -14.97 24.62
C ALA A 88 11.08 -13.58 24.18
N VAL A 89 10.95 -13.25 22.89
CA VAL A 89 11.22 -11.89 22.38
C VAL A 89 10.25 -10.88 22.97
N GLY A 90 8.98 -11.26 23.13
CA GLY A 90 7.95 -10.44 23.78
C GLY A 90 8.23 -10.10 25.25
N ASN A 91 9.09 -10.86 25.93
CA ASN A 91 9.52 -10.61 27.31
C ASN A 91 10.81 -9.76 27.42
N LEU A 92 11.52 -9.52 26.32
CA LEU A 92 12.69 -8.62 26.31
C LEU A 92 12.27 -7.18 26.62
N PRO A 93 13.10 -6.35 27.30
CA PRO A 93 12.80 -4.95 27.51
C PRO A 93 12.51 -4.21 26.19
N ILE A 94 11.56 -3.27 26.22
CA ILE A 94 11.31 -2.39 25.08
C ILE A 94 12.48 -1.41 24.92
N GLN A 95 12.95 -1.24 23.69
CA GLN A 95 14.03 -0.35 23.32
C GLN A 95 13.50 1.06 23.02
N ALA A 96 14.39 2.03 22.87
CA ALA A 96 14.04 3.44 22.66
C ALA A 96 13.27 3.69 21.35
N ASP A 97 13.44 2.83 20.35
CA ASP A 97 12.72 2.86 19.07
C ASP A 97 11.27 2.33 19.17
N GLY A 98 10.90 1.76 20.32
CA GLY A 98 9.59 1.17 20.60
C GLY A 98 9.47 -0.31 20.23
N PHE A 99 10.59 -1.02 20.04
CA PHE A 99 10.64 -2.43 19.67
C PHE A 99 11.33 -3.31 20.72
N ARG A 100 11.01 -4.61 20.71
CA ARG A 100 11.67 -5.64 21.53
C ARG A 100 12.60 -6.50 20.68
N GLY A 101 12.23 -6.71 19.41
CA GLY A 101 13.04 -7.43 18.43
C GLY A 101 12.21 -8.24 17.45
N ALA A 102 12.89 -8.83 16.48
CA ALA A 102 12.31 -9.76 15.52
C ALA A 102 12.64 -11.22 15.87
N VAL A 103 11.68 -12.11 15.64
CA VAL A 103 11.89 -13.55 15.52
C VAL A 103 12.07 -13.89 14.05
N ARG A 104 13.22 -14.46 13.69
CA ARG A 104 13.55 -14.89 12.34
C ARG A 104 13.21 -16.38 12.15
N LEU A 105 12.40 -16.69 11.15
CA LEU A 105 12.20 -18.03 10.64
C LEU A 105 13.19 -18.28 9.50
N ALA A 106 13.90 -19.39 9.56
CA ALA A 106 14.75 -19.86 8.49
C ALA A 106 13.90 -20.28 7.26
N PRO A 107 14.51 -20.47 6.08
CA PRO A 107 13.84 -21.16 4.99
C PRO A 107 13.36 -22.55 5.42
N GLY A 108 12.19 -22.94 4.93
CA GLY A 108 11.64 -24.28 5.14
C GLY A 108 10.14 -24.33 5.28
N ASP A 109 9.64 -25.56 5.30
CA ASP A 109 8.24 -25.89 5.56
C ASP A 109 7.97 -26.00 7.07
N TYR A 110 7.04 -25.19 7.55
CA TYR A 110 6.60 -25.19 8.95
C TYR A 110 5.18 -25.71 9.05
N GLN A 111 4.97 -26.80 9.79
CA GLN A 111 3.61 -27.32 10.01
C GLN A 111 2.92 -26.50 11.10
N ILE A 112 1.74 -25.94 10.82
CA ILE A 112 1.01 -25.07 11.74
C ILE A 112 -0.35 -25.65 12.08
N GLY A 113 -0.44 -26.37 13.20
CA GLY A 113 -1.68 -26.93 13.75
C GLY A 113 -2.52 -25.92 14.57
N GLY A 114 -1.91 -24.85 15.08
CA GLY A 114 -2.60 -23.81 15.86
C GLY A 114 -2.55 -22.41 15.27
N THR A 115 -2.62 -21.38 16.13
CA THR A 115 -2.53 -19.96 15.74
C THR A 115 -1.30 -19.35 16.36
N LEU A 116 -0.44 -18.75 15.53
CA LEU A 116 0.68 -17.93 15.97
C LEU A 116 0.18 -16.55 16.39
N ARG A 117 0.64 -16.04 17.54
CA ARG A 117 0.08 -14.82 18.14
C ARG A 117 1.16 -13.80 18.47
N LEU A 118 1.06 -12.64 17.82
CA LEU A 118 1.88 -11.46 18.09
C LEU A 118 1.09 -10.52 19.01
N ARG A 119 1.24 -10.71 20.34
CA ARG A 119 0.45 -10.00 21.37
C ARG A 119 1.22 -8.92 22.13
N ARG A 120 2.53 -8.87 21.96
CA ARG A 120 3.41 -7.95 22.70
C ARG A 120 3.85 -6.83 21.76
N GLN A 121 3.71 -5.59 22.24
CA GLN A 121 4.18 -4.41 21.53
C GLN A 121 5.65 -4.57 21.13
N GLY A 122 5.97 -4.17 19.90
CA GLY A 122 7.34 -4.10 19.42
C GLY A 122 7.91 -5.44 18.96
N VAL A 123 7.08 -6.46 18.72
CA VAL A 123 7.52 -7.78 18.25
C VAL A 123 7.24 -7.94 16.76
N VAL A 124 8.24 -8.44 16.04
CA VAL A 124 8.16 -8.73 14.60
C VAL A 124 8.35 -10.23 14.38
N LEU A 125 7.55 -10.83 13.49
CA LEU A 125 7.81 -12.15 12.92
C LEU A 125 8.32 -11.97 11.49
N ARG A 126 9.51 -12.50 11.18
CA ARG A 126 10.16 -12.37 9.87
C ARG A 126 10.53 -13.74 9.33
N GLY A 127 10.12 -14.05 8.10
CA GLY A 127 10.60 -15.21 7.36
C GLY A 127 11.82 -14.89 6.49
N SER A 128 12.07 -15.73 5.49
CA SER A 128 13.21 -15.58 4.57
C SER A 128 12.83 -15.29 3.11
N GLY A 129 11.53 -15.20 2.83
CA GLY A 129 10.95 -14.99 1.51
C GLY A 129 9.50 -15.52 1.47
N ASP A 130 8.69 -15.00 0.56
CA ASP A 130 7.26 -15.34 0.40
C ASP A 130 6.96 -16.19 -0.85
N GLY A 131 8.00 -16.72 -1.49
CA GLY A 131 7.89 -17.71 -2.55
C GLY A 131 7.45 -19.09 -2.07
N ASP A 132 7.39 -20.04 -3.00
CA ASP A 132 6.95 -21.42 -2.76
C ASP A 132 8.11 -22.43 -2.70
N ASN A 133 9.36 -21.97 -2.69
CA ASN A 133 10.53 -22.83 -2.61
C ASN A 133 11.04 -22.94 -1.17
N PRO A 134 10.79 -24.03 -0.42
CA PRO A 134 11.20 -24.15 0.97
C PRO A 134 12.72 -24.15 1.19
N ALA A 135 13.53 -24.27 0.13
CA ALA A 135 14.99 -24.10 0.25
C ALA A 135 15.40 -22.63 0.39
N LEU A 136 14.55 -21.68 -0.02
CA LEU A 136 14.82 -20.24 -0.04
C LEU A 136 13.83 -19.44 0.82
N ASP A 137 12.59 -19.90 0.90
CA ASP A 137 11.45 -19.19 1.46
C ASP A 137 10.95 -19.83 2.76
N THR A 138 10.20 -19.05 3.55
CA THR A 138 9.53 -19.53 4.76
C THR A 138 8.06 -19.82 4.45
N ILE A 139 7.65 -21.08 4.54
CA ILE A 139 6.30 -21.53 4.19
C ILE A 139 5.59 -22.05 5.44
N LEU A 140 4.53 -21.37 5.86
CA LEU A 140 3.64 -21.82 6.94
C LEU A 140 2.52 -22.68 6.35
N LEU A 141 2.64 -24.00 6.54
CA LEU A 141 1.68 -25.00 6.07
C LEU A 141 0.61 -25.23 7.13
N ARG A 142 -0.55 -24.62 6.94
CA ARG A 142 -1.72 -24.80 7.81
C ARG A 142 -2.50 -26.03 7.39
N SER A 143 -2.64 -27.00 8.28
CA SER A 143 -3.44 -28.22 8.05
C SER A 143 -4.60 -28.37 9.03
N GLY A 144 -5.54 -29.26 8.71
CA GLY A 144 -6.72 -29.56 9.53
C GLY A 144 -7.90 -28.61 9.31
N THR A 145 -8.98 -28.83 10.05
CA THR A 145 -10.29 -28.20 9.80
C THR A 145 -10.59 -26.97 10.67
N SER A 146 -9.58 -26.43 11.34
CA SER A 146 -9.77 -25.30 12.25
C SER A 146 -9.92 -23.99 11.47
N THR A 147 -11.03 -23.30 11.72
CA THR A 147 -11.41 -22.02 11.11
C THR A 147 -10.69 -20.80 11.72
N SER A 148 -9.95 -20.98 12.82
CA SER A 148 -9.18 -19.90 13.46
C SER A 148 -8.04 -19.41 12.57
N ASN A 149 -7.66 -18.13 12.72
CA ASN A 149 -6.58 -17.54 11.94
C ASN A 149 -5.27 -18.33 12.05
N VAL A 150 -4.46 -18.35 10.99
CA VAL A 150 -3.08 -18.91 11.06
C VAL A 150 -2.21 -18.00 11.92
N ILE A 151 -2.25 -16.68 11.65
CA ILE A 151 -1.55 -15.67 12.43
C ILE A 151 -2.58 -14.66 12.97
N ARG A 152 -2.46 -14.33 14.26
CA ARG A 152 -3.18 -13.21 14.88
C ARG A 152 -2.20 -12.17 15.41
N MET A 153 -2.23 -10.99 14.81
CA MET A 153 -1.53 -9.80 15.29
C MET A 153 -2.47 -8.99 16.17
N GLY A 154 -1.99 -8.57 17.33
CA GLY A 154 -2.75 -7.78 18.29
C GLY A 154 -3.38 -8.61 19.42
N GLY A 155 -3.64 -7.90 20.53
CA GLY A 155 -4.10 -8.47 21.80
C GLY A 155 -5.57 -8.19 22.12
N GLY A 156 -6.13 -7.10 21.58
CA GLY A 156 -7.46 -6.59 21.93
C GLY A 156 -8.62 -7.21 21.16
N THR A 157 -9.72 -6.47 21.14
CA THR A 157 -10.98 -6.80 20.46
C THR A 157 -11.39 -5.68 19.52
N ASN A 158 -12.27 -5.96 18.56
CA ASN A 158 -12.96 -4.90 17.83
C ASN A 158 -13.95 -4.18 18.76
N ASP A 159 -13.52 -3.07 19.36
CA ASP A 159 -14.37 -2.25 20.22
C ASP A 159 -15.03 -1.09 19.46
N VAL A 160 -14.82 -0.99 18.14
CA VAL A 160 -15.32 0.10 17.30
C VAL A 160 -14.91 1.48 17.83
N PHE A 161 -13.75 1.57 18.50
CA PHE A 161 -13.25 2.79 19.14
C PHE A 161 -14.18 3.38 20.22
N ARG A 162 -14.90 2.52 20.95
CA ARG A 162 -15.88 2.95 21.97
C ARG A 162 -15.28 3.13 23.37
N SER A 163 -14.09 2.61 23.63
CA SER A 163 -13.43 2.66 24.94
C SER A 163 -13.12 4.11 25.36
N GLU A 164 -14.10 4.80 25.92
CA GLU A 164 -13.98 6.16 26.42
C GLU A 164 -13.41 6.18 27.85
N LEU A 165 -12.44 7.06 28.11
CA LEU A 165 -12.05 7.38 29.47
C LEU A 165 -13.11 8.25 30.13
N SER A 166 -13.73 7.74 31.21
CA SER A 166 -14.86 8.40 31.87
C SER A 166 -14.57 9.85 32.27
N GLY A 167 -15.56 10.73 32.07
CA GLY A 167 -15.47 12.14 32.44
C GLY A 167 -14.65 13.02 31.50
N THR A 168 -14.22 12.50 30.34
CA THR A 168 -13.38 13.25 29.38
C THR A 168 -14.14 13.79 28.17
N ARG A 169 -15.40 13.40 27.99
CA ARG A 169 -16.22 13.83 26.87
C ARG A 169 -16.55 15.32 26.94
N VAL A 170 -16.29 16.04 25.85
CA VAL A 170 -16.66 17.44 25.65
C VAL A 170 -17.38 17.61 24.31
N ALA A 171 -18.28 18.60 24.22
CA ALA A 171 -18.94 18.94 22.97
C ALA A 171 -17.98 19.65 22.00
N ILE A 172 -18.08 19.32 20.72
CA ILE A 172 -17.49 20.11 19.63
C ILE A 172 -18.46 21.27 19.33
N THR A 173 -17.99 22.51 19.46
CA THR A 173 -18.84 23.72 19.38
C THR A 173 -18.81 24.41 18.03
N SER A 174 -17.92 24.00 17.12
CA SER A 174 -17.96 24.44 15.72
C SER A 174 -19.31 24.04 15.10
N PRO A 175 -20.13 25.00 14.61
CA PRO A 175 -21.45 24.69 14.06
C PRO A 175 -21.39 23.69 12.90
N ARG A 176 -20.32 23.78 12.10
CA ARG A 176 -20.01 22.83 11.06
C ARG A 176 -18.50 22.63 10.92
N VAL A 177 -18.03 21.40 11.03
CA VAL A 177 -16.66 21.01 10.70
C VAL A 177 -16.68 20.36 9.31
N GLN A 178 -15.98 20.95 8.34
CA GLN A 178 -16.02 20.46 6.96
C GLN A 178 -15.21 19.17 6.77
N VAL A 179 -15.62 18.35 5.80
CA VAL A 179 -14.77 17.26 5.30
C VAL A 179 -13.39 17.80 4.89
N GLY A 180 -12.34 17.05 5.22
CA GLY A 180 -10.95 17.46 5.02
C GLY A 180 -10.39 18.39 6.10
N ALA A 181 -11.23 18.89 7.03
CA ALA A 181 -10.74 19.70 8.15
C ALA A 181 -9.96 18.84 9.16
N ARG A 182 -9.00 19.49 9.83
CA ARG A 182 -8.20 18.92 10.92
C ARG A 182 -8.33 19.69 12.23
N SER A 183 -9.05 20.81 12.23
CA SER A 183 -9.22 21.67 13.40
C SER A 183 -10.69 21.96 13.65
N PHE A 184 -11.06 22.01 14.92
CA PHE A 184 -12.41 22.35 15.39
C PHE A 184 -12.34 22.88 16.82
N GLU A 185 -13.38 23.59 17.24
CA GLU A 185 -13.51 24.14 18.59
C GLU A 185 -14.24 23.16 19.50
N VAL A 186 -13.83 23.11 20.76
CA VAL A 186 -14.50 22.34 21.82
C VAL A 186 -14.93 23.24 22.97
N ALA A 187 -15.98 22.82 23.69
CA ALA A 187 -16.49 23.55 24.85
C ALA A 187 -15.44 23.71 25.96
N ASN A 188 -14.54 22.73 26.12
CA ASN A 188 -13.44 22.80 27.08
C ASN A 188 -12.24 21.95 26.60
N ALA A 189 -11.11 22.60 26.36
CA ALA A 189 -9.86 21.92 25.96
C ALA A 189 -8.95 21.55 27.14
N GLY A 190 -9.23 22.00 28.36
CA GLY A 190 -8.33 21.88 29.52
C GLY A 190 -8.02 20.45 29.99
N GLY A 191 -8.82 19.47 29.57
CA GLY A 191 -8.61 18.05 29.84
C GLY A 191 -7.77 17.30 28.79
N PHE A 192 -7.28 18.00 27.77
CA PHE A 192 -6.56 17.42 26.62
C PHE A 192 -5.13 17.92 26.53
N ALA A 193 -4.26 17.14 25.85
CA ALA A 193 -2.86 17.48 25.63
C ALA A 193 -2.43 17.11 24.20
N VAL A 194 -1.40 17.77 23.68
CA VAL A 194 -0.75 17.37 22.42
C VAL A 194 -0.14 15.96 22.58
N GLY A 195 -0.27 15.13 21.56
CA GLY A 195 0.08 13.70 21.59
C GLY A 195 -0.97 12.80 22.23
N GLN A 196 -2.06 13.35 22.76
CA GLN A 196 -3.15 12.56 23.33
C GLN A 196 -3.95 11.86 22.22
N ASN A 197 -4.18 10.57 22.40
CA ASN A 197 -5.12 9.82 21.59
C ASN A 197 -6.56 10.08 22.04
N VAL A 198 -7.41 10.39 21.07
CA VAL A 198 -8.79 10.83 21.24
C VAL A 198 -9.69 10.19 20.19
N VAL A 199 -10.98 10.13 20.49
CA VAL A 199 -12.02 9.79 19.53
C VAL A 199 -12.92 10.99 19.33
N ILE A 200 -13.14 11.33 18.07
CA ILE A 200 -14.20 12.25 17.65
C ILE A 200 -15.43 11.40 17.38
N TYR A 201 -16.52 11.69 18.07
CA TYR A 201 -17.74 10.90 18.06
C TYR A 201 -18.90 11.73 17.51
N HIS A 202 -19.53 11.24 16.44
CA HIS A 202 -20.71 11.83 15.82
C HIS A 202 -21.88 10.84 15.93
N PRO A 203 -22.83 11.07 16.83
CA PRO A 203 -23.99 10.20 16.97
C PRO A 203 -24.85 10.20 15.69
N SER A 204 -25.37 9.05 15.27
CA SER A 204 -26.39 8.99 14.23
C SER A 204 -27.77 9.27 14.83
N THR A 205 -28.09 10.55 15.07
CA THR A 205 -29.39 11.00 15.59
C THR A 205 -30.50 10.78 14.56
N ALA A 206 -31.77 10.96 14.96
CA ALA A 206 -32.89 10.95 14.01
C ALA A 206 -32.72 11.96 12.87
N ALA A 207 -32.30 13.19 13.16
CA ALA A 207 -32.08 14.20 12.14
C ALA A 207 -30.95 13.82 11.16
N TRP A 208 -29.86 13.21 11.66
CA TRP A 208 -28.80 12.70 10.81
C TRP A 208 -29.27 11.52 9.95
N THR A 209 -29.97 10.56 10.55
CA THR A 209 -30.50 9.38 9.86
C THR A 209 -31.51 9.77 8.77
N ASP A 210 -32.38 10.74 9.03
CA ASP A 210 -33.31 11.28 8.04
C ASP A 210 -32.55 12.01 6.91
N ALA A 211 -31.52 12.79 7.24
CA ALA A 211 -30.65 13.43 6.24
C ALA A 211 -29.90 12.42 5.37
N MET A 212 -29.64 11.22 5.88
CA MET A 212 -29.06 10.08 5.16
C MET A 212 -30.10 9.23 4.43
N GLU A 213 -31.34 9.71 4.28
CA GLU A 213 -32.45 9.00 3.63
C GLU A 213 -32.69 7.62 4.26
N ARG A 214 -32.48 7.53 5.59
CA ARG A 214 -32.52 6.29 6.37
C ARG A 214 -31.64 5.17 5.80
N GLY A 215 -30.49 5.56 5.26
CA GLY A 215 -29.52 4.68 4.63
C GLY A 215 -29.69 4.50 3.13
N GLY A 216 -30.69 5.14 2.50
CA GLY A 216 -31.00 4.93 1.09
C GLY A 216 -31.53 3.52 0.79
N VAL A 217 -32.02 2.80 1.80
CA VAL A 217 -32.60 1.46 1.64
C VAL A 217 -34.06 1.58 1.18
N THR A 218 -34.50 0.65 0.34
CA THR A 218 -35.81 0.68 -0.32
C THR A 218 -36.87 -0.15 0.40
N ARG A 219 -36.49 -1.02 1.34
CA ARG A 219 -37.41 -1.76 2.21
C ARG A 219 -36.85 -1.90 3.63
N GLU A 220 -37.76 -2.16 4.58
CA GLU A 220 -37.39 -2.44 5.97
C GLU A 220 -36.45 -3.66 6.10
N PRO A 221 -35.49 -3.65 7.05
CA PRO A 221 -35.30 -2.60 8.07
C PRO A 221 -34.56 -1.36 7.54
N TYR A 222 -35.09 -0.16 7.81
CA TYR A 222 -34.36 1.11 7.60
C TYR A 222 -33.26 1.32 8.66
N TRP A 223 -32.25 2.14 8.35
CA TRP A 223 -31.29 2.57 9.38
C TRP A 223 -32.02 3.32 10.50
N GLN A 224 -31.75 2.95 11.75
CA GLN A 224 -32.33 3.61 12.92
C GLN A 224 -31.34 4.56 13.59
N PRO A 225 -31.81 5.53 14.38
CA PRO A 225 -30.95 6.34 15.22
C PRO A 225 -30.09 5.47 16.16
N GLY A 226 -28.81 5.80 16.28
CA GLY A 226 -27.80 5.04 17.03
C GLY A 226 -27.13 3.87 16.31
N ASP A 227 -27.66 3.39 15.17
CA ASP A 227 -27.09 2.24 14.45
C ASP A 227 -25.77 2.54 13.73
N HIS A 228 -25.55 3.81 13.35
CA HIS A 228 -24.48 4.26 12.45
C HIS A 228 -23.68 5.41 13.07
N ASP A 229 -23.39 5.29 14.35
CA ASP A 229 -22.52 6.21 15.07
C ASP A 229 -21.12 6.26 14.44
N VAL A 230 -20.65 7.45 14.07
CA VAL A 230 -19.33 7.63 13.45
C VAL A 230 -18.29 7.95 14.52
N ARG A 231 -17.12 7.30 14.43
CA ARG A 231 -15.99 7.50 15.34
C ARG A 231 -14.70 7.66 14.56
N TYR A 232 -13.93 8.71 14.84
CA TYR A 232 -12.60 8.91 14.28
C TYR A 232 -11.53 8.82 15.36
N HIS A 233 -10.64 7.83 15.22
CA HIS A 233 -9.49 7.64 16.09
C HIS A 233 -8.33 8.56 15.67
N ARG A 234 -7.98 9.53 16.52
CA ARG A 234 -7.03 10.62 16.17
C ARG A 234 -6.02 10.89 17.29
N TYR A 235 -4.95 11.57 16.93
CA TYR A 235 -4.01 12.17 17.88
C TYR A 235 -4.09 13.69 17.81
N ILE A 236 -4.07 14.36 18.96
CA ILE A 236 -3.98 15.82 19.01
C ILE A 236 -2.57 16.26 18.63
N THR A 237 -2.45 17.20 17.72
CA THR A 237 -1.18 17.77 17.24
C THR A 237 -0.97 19.21 17.68
N ALA A 238 -2.04 19.96 17.94
CA ALA A 238 -1.96 21.30 18.52
C ALA A 238 -3.22 21.62 19.34
N ILE A 239 -3.06 22.49 20.33
CA ILE A 239 -4.14 23.09 21.12
C ILE A 239 -3.89 24.59 21.18
N THR A 240 -4.85 25.39 20.74
CA THR A 240 -4.79 26.87 20.82
C THR A 240 -6.12 27.38 21.35
N GLY A 241 -6.16 27.81 22.61
CA GLY A 241 -7.43 28.15 23.28
C GLY A 241 -8.38 26.95 23.33
N SER A 242 -9.58 27.10 22.77
CA SER A 242 -10.58 26.04 22.62
C SER A 242 -10.44 25.23 21.32
N THR A 243 -9.50 25.59 20.44
CA THR A 243 -9.30 24.89 19.16
C THR A 243 -8.36 23.69 19.36
N ILE A 244 -8.82 22.51 18.94
CA ILE A 244 -8.04 21.28 18.83
C ILE A 244 -7.67 21.04 17.37
N THR A 245 -6.42 20.70 17.10
CA THR A 245 -5.96 20.21 15.78
C THR A 245 -5.56 18.74 15.89
N VAL A 246 -6.02 17.90 14.97
CA VAL A 246 -5.73 16.46 14.92
C VAL A 246 -4.76 16.07 13.81
N ASP A 247 -4.20 14.86 13.93
CA ASP A 247 -3.16 14.34 13.06
C ASP A 247 -3.64 14.07 11.63
N ALA A 248 -4.85 13.55 11.44
CA ALA A 248 -5.42 13.25 10.12
C ALA A 248 -6.79 13.93 9.92
N PRO A 249 -7.20 14.22 8.67
CA PRO A 249 -8.47 14.90 8.41
C PRO A 249 -9.70 14.09 8.83
N LEU A 250 -10.83 14.79 8.97
CA LEU A 250 -12.14 14.18 9.03
C LEU A 250 -12.64 13.85 7.63
N PHE A 251 -13.26 12.68 7.47
CA PHE A 251 -13.70 12.19 6.17
C PHE A 251 -15.19 12.40 5.93
N MET A 252 -15.86 13.20 6.76
CA MET A 252 -17.22 13.70 6.54
C MET A 252 -17.41 15.07 7.19
N HIS A 253 -18.51 15.74 6.85
CA HIS A 253 -18.96 16.92 7.58
C HIS A 253 -19.48 16.52 8.97
N LEU A 254 -19.08 17.27 10.00
CA LEU A 254 -19.78 17.25 11.29
C LEU A 254 -20.70 18.47 11.33
N ASP A 255 -22.00 18.25 11.16
CA ASP A 255 -23.01 19.32 11.16
C ASP A 255 -23.80 19.28 12.47
N GLN A 256 -23.67 20.34 13.28
CA GLN A 256 -24.31 20.43 14.59
C GLN A 256 -25.85 20.49 14.47
N THR A 257 -26.39 20.92 13.32
CA THR A 257 -27.85 20.92 13.08
C THR A 257 -28.41 19.51 12.90
N LEU A 258 -27.57 18.56 12.47
CA LEU A 258 -27.93 17.15 12.36
C LEU A 258 -27.59 16.40 13.64
N SER A 259 -26.42 16.62 14.24
CA SER A 259 -25.99 15.92 15.44
C SER A 259 -24.88 16.65 16.20
N GLN A 260 -25.03 16.76 17.53
CA GLN A 260 -24.01 17.29 18.40
C GLN A 260 -22.83 16.32 18.47
N SER A 261 -21.70 16.71 17.88
CA SER A 261 -20.47 15.92 17.91
C SER A 261 -19.70 16.13 19.21
N HIS A 262 -18.90 15.14 19.59
CA HIS A 262 -18.14 15.14 20.84
C HIS A 262 -16.70 14.72 20.61
N LEU A 263 -15.83 15.09 21.54
CA LEU A 263 -14.45 14.62 21.65
C LEU A 263 -14.26 13.96 23.02
N PHE A 264 -13.61 12.80 23.07
CA PHE A 264 -13.22 12.16 24.32
C PHE A 264 -11.84 11.50 24.24
N ARG A 265 -11.21 11.25 25.39
CA ARG A 265 -9.93 10.54 25.47
C ARG A 265 -10.16 9.04 25.32
N TYR A 266 -9.42 8.40 24.41
CA TYR A 266 -9.54 6.97 24.17
C TYR A 266 -8.74 6.16 25.20
N ASP A 267 -9.39 5.16 25.80
CA ASP A 267 -8.75 4.20 26.68
C ASP A 267 -8.18 3.02 25.88
N ARG A 268 -6.97 3.24 25.37
CA ARG A 268 -6.21 2.25 24.60
C ARG A 268 -5.93 0.97 25.39
N ALA A 269 -5.79 1.08 26.72
CA ALA A 269 -5.51 -0.06 27.57
C ALA A 269 -6.76 -0.95 27.70
N ALA A 270 -7.93 -0.35 27.94
CA ALA A 270 -9.20 -1.08 27.97
C ALA A 270 -9.54 -1.74 26.63
N ALA A 271 -9.23 -1.10 25.51
CA ALA A 271 -9.40 -1.68 24.18
C ALA A 271 -8.36 -2.77 23.82
N GLY A 272 -7.28 -2.88 24.61
CA GLY A 272 -6.20 -3.84 24.35
C GLY A 272 -5.37 -3.52 23.11
N VAL A 273 -5.19 -2.23 22.79
CA VAL A 273 -4.42 -1.79 21.62
C VAL A 273 -2.96 -2.20 21.76
N VAL A 274 -2.43 -2.86 20.72
CA VAL A 274 -1.01 -3.23 20.64
C VAL A 274 -0.35 -2.46 19.50
N VAL A 275 0.82 -1.88 19.74
CA VAL A 275 1.52 -1.09 18.72
C VAL A 275 2.80 -1.73 18.22
N ASN A 276 3.25 -1.31 17.03
CA ASN A 276 4.55 -1.70 16.46
C ASN A 276 4.68 -3.22 16.29
N LEU A 277 3.69 -3.87 15.68
CA LEU A 277 3.77 -5.27 15.26
C LEU A 277 4.19 -5.36 13.80
N GLY A 278 5.04 -6.33 13.46
CA GLY A 278 5.47 -6.57 12.08
C GLY A 278 5.33 -8.04 11.69
N LEU A 279 4.95 -8.27 10.43
CA LEU A 279 4.97 -9.58 9.78
C LEU A 279 5.64 -9.43 8.42
N GLU A 280 6.72 -10.17 8.18
CA GLU A 280 7.57 -9.92 7.01
C GLU A 280 8.04 -11.21 6.33
N SER A 281 8.16 -11.17 5.01
CA SER A 281 8.94 -12.12 4.20
C SER A 281 8.55 -13.58 4.40
N LEU A 282 7.25 -13.90 4.35
CA LEU A 282 6.78 -15.29 4.50
C LEU A 282 5.52 -15.60 3.69
N ARG A 283 5.29 -16.89 3.52
CA ARG A 283 4.13 -17.46 2.85
C ARG A 283 3.26 -18.25 3.82
N VAL A 284 1.94 -18.17 3.64
CA VAL A 284 0.94 -18.99 4.34
C VAL A 284 0.15 -19.79 3.30
N ASP A 285 0.31 -21.11 3.34
CA ASP A 285 -0.43 -22.06 2.50
C ASP A 285 -1.39 -22.87 3.37
N ILE A 286 -2.68 -22.65 3.14
CA ILE A 286 -3.74 -23.35 3.85
C ILE A 286 -4.16 -24.58 3.06
N ALA A 287 -4.02 -25.76 3.68
CA ALA A 287 -4.53 -27.00 3.13
C ALA A 287 -6.07 -27.00 3.15
N THR A 288 -6.65 -27.53 2.10
CA THR A 288 -8.08 -27.46 1.82
C THR A 288 -8.50 -28.69 1.02
N ALA A 289 -9.75 -29.14 1.21
CA ALA A 289 -10.32 -30.29 0.49
C ALA A 289 -10.73 -29.94 -0.96
N GLY A 290 -10.65 -28.66 -1.34
CA GLY A 290 -10.95 -28.18 -2.68
C GLY A 290 -11.47 -26.74 -2.69
N ASP A 291 -11.72 -26.22 -3.87
CA ASP A 291 -11.92 -24.79 -4.17
C ASP A 291 -13.22 -24.22 -3.58
N MET A 292 -14.14 -25.11 -3.20
CA MET A 292 -15.44 -24.79 -2.61
C MET A 292 -15.56 -25.22 -1.14
N ALA A 293 -14.48 -25.75 -0.56
CA ALA A 293 -14.48 -26.19 0.84
C ALA A 293 -14.66 -24.99 1.78
N THR A 294 -15.27 -25.21 2.95
CA THR A 294 -15.49 -24.16 3.98
C THR A 294 -15.00 -24.57 5.36
N ASP A 295 -14.51 -25.80 5.48
CA ASP A 295 -14.07 -26.43 6.72
C ASP A 295 -12.57 -26.25 6.98
N HIS A 296 -11.97 -25.15 6.52
CA HIS A 296 -10.58 -24.77 6.78
C HIS A 296 -10.49 -23.30 7.24
N CYS A 297 -9.26 -22.81 7.42
CA CYS A 297 -8.99 -21.51 8.04
C CYS A 297 -9.80 -20.36 7.41
N GLN A 298 -10.46 -19.55 8.26
CA GLN A 298 -11.22 -18.38 7.79
C GLN A 298 -10.32 -17.27 7.31
N ASN A 299 -9.39 -16.82 8.15
CA ASN A 299 -8.46 -15.78 7.77
C ASN A 299 -7.02 -16.26 7.84
N ALA A 300 -6.20 -16.04 6.81
CA ALA A 300 -4.77 -16.36 6.94
C ALA A 300 -4.12 -15.48 8.03
N VAL A 301 -4.36 -14.16 7.98
CA VAL A 301 -3.90 -13.20 8.99
C VAL A 301 -5.06 -12.36 9.52
N GLY A 302 -5.20 -12.26 10.84
CA GLY A 302 -6.06 -11.27 11.49
C GLY A 302 -5.26 -10.26 12.29
N ILE A 303 -5.47 -8.98 12.03
CA ILE A 303 -4.83 -7.86 12.71
C ILE A 303 -5.90 -7.14 13.53
N VAL A 304 -5.89 -7.28 14.85
CA VAL A 304 -7.00 -6.85 15.73
C VAL A 304 -6.51 -5.90 16.81
N ALA A 305 -7.11 -4.71 16.87
CA ALA A 305 -6.70 -3.64 17.78
C ALA A 305 -5.18 -3.37 17.70
N ALA A 306 -4.64 -3.35 16.48
CA ALA A 306 -3.24 -3.03 16.24
C ALA A 306 -3.09 -1.60 15.73
N GLU A 307 -2.04 -0.91 16.16
CA GLU A 307 -1.71 0.41 15.63
C GLU A 307 -0.24 0.50 15.22
N ASN A 308 0.07 1.32 14.22
CA ASN A 308 1.45 1.50 13.73
C ASN A 308 2.11 0.15 13.46
N SER A 309 1.41 -0.73 12.74
CA SER A 309 1.83 -2.11 12.50
C SER A 309 1.89 -2.37 11.00
N TRP A 310 2.56 -3.43 10.57
CA TRP A 310 2.72 -3.68 9.15
C TRP A 310 2.77 -5.16 8.77
N MET A 311 2.43 -5.42 7.51
CA MET A 311 2.82 -6.63 6.79
C MET A 311 3.62 -6.22 5.57
N ARG A 312 4.68 -6.95 5.25
CA ARG A 312 5.53 -6.64 4.09
C ARG A 312 6.09 -7.90 3.44
N ASP A 313 6.04 -7.98 2.12
CA ASP A 313 6.57 -9.12 1.35
C ASP A 313 5.98 -10.44 1.85
N CYS A 314 4.66 -10.60 1.76
CA CYS A 314 3.96 -11.77 2.30
C CYS A 314 2.92 -12.31 1.32
N THR A 315 2.77 -13.64 1.27
CA THR A 315 1.77 -14.32 0.45
C THR A 315 0.83 -15.18 1.30
N MET A 316 -0.47 -15.09 1.06
CA MET A 316 -1.50 -15.89 1.74
C MET A 316 -2.41 -16.57 0.71
N LYS A 317 -2.57 -17.89 0.83
CA LYS A 317 -3.37 -18.70 -0.11
C LYS A 317 -4.47 -19.50 0.57
N ASN A 318 -5.53 -19.79 -0.19
CA ASN A 318 -6.53 -20.81 0.14
C ASN A 318 -7.30 -20.54 1.45
N PHE A 319 -7.58 -19.29 1.77
CA PHE A 319 -8.43 -18.91 2.90
C PHE A 319 -9.91 -18.97 2.51
N THR A 320 -10.83 -19.23 3.46
CA THR A 320 -12.27 -19.23 3.16
C THR A 320 -12.87 -17.81 3.19
N LYS A 321 -12.53 -17.02 4.21
CA LYS A 321 -13.08 -15.68 4.43
C LYS A 321 -12.12 -14.59 4.00
N SER A 322 -10.93 -14.48 4.60
CA SER A 322 -9.99 -13.41 4.24
C SER A 322 -8.51 -13.75 4.17
N GLY A 323 -7.78 -13.14 3.23
CA GLY A 323 -6.33 -13.22 3.23
C GLY A 323 -5.79 -12.47 4.44
N VAL A 324 -6.16 -11.18 4.52
CA VAL A 324 -5.92 -10.36 5.70
C VAL A 324 -7.21 -9.68 6.14
N GLN A 325 -7.54 -9.83 7.42
CA GLN A 325 -8.63 -9.09 8.08
C GLN A 325 -8.03 -8.10 9.09
N LEU A 326 -8.35 -6.81 8.97
CA LEU A 326 -8.01 -5.78 9.94
C LEU A 326 -9.26 -5.39 10.74
N GLU A 327 -9.15 -5.37 12.06
CA GLU A 327 -10.25 -5.04 12.99
C GLU A 327 -9.82 -4.01 14.01
N ALA A 328 -10.58 -2.92 14.19
CA ALA A 328 -10.27 -1.82 15.14
C ALA A 328 -8.80 -1.36 15.10
N SER A 329 -8.18 -1.44 13.93
CA SER A 329 -6.74 -1.21 13.75
C SER A 329 -6.52 0.11 13.05
N THR A 330 -5.42 0.81 13.35
CA THR A 330 -5.16 2.12 12.75
C THR A 330 -3.71 2.34 12.34
N ARG A 331 -3.50 3.14 11.29
CA ARG A 331 -2.14 3.51 10.83
C ARG A 331 -1.27 2.28 10.55
N CYS A 332 -1.85 1.28 9.90
CA CYS A 332 -1.12 0.08 9.48
C CYS A 332 -0.82 0.11 7.98
N THR A 333 0.30 -0.48 7.56
CA THR A 333 0.66 -0.63 6.14
C THR A 333 0.75 -2.12 5.78
N LEU A 334 0.12 -2.51 4.69
CA LEU A 334 0.37 -3.76 4.00
C LEU A 334 1.07 -3.41 2.69
N GLU A 335 2.35 -3.74 2.57
CA GLU A 335 3.21 -3.38 1.42
C GLU A 335 3.68 -4.65 0.70
N ARG A 336 3.42 -4.79 -0.60
CA ARG A 336 3.79 -6.00 -1.38
C ARG A 336 3.27 -7.27 -0.72
N VAL A 337 1.96 -7.29 -0.49
CA VAL A 337 1.25 -8.42 0.12
C VAL A 337 0.31 -9.02 -0.91
N SER A 338 0.35 -10.33 -1.05
CA SER A 338 -0.46 -11.11 -1.99
C SER A 338 -1.47 -11.97 -1.25
N ALA A 339 -2.76 -11.75 -1.47
CA ALA A 339 -3.82 -12.61 -0.96
C ALA A 339 -4.48 -13.29 -2.15
N LEU A 340 -4.26 -14.59 -2.33
CA LEU A 340 -4.52 -15.29 -3.59
C LEU A 340 -5.44 -16.49 -3.39
N GLU A 341 -6.17 -16.82 -4.45
CA GLU A 341 -6.89 -18.09 -4.60
C GLU A 341 -7.66 -18.50 -3.33
N PRO A 342 -8.65 -17.72 -2.85
CA PRO A 342 -9.51 -18.18 -1.76
C PRO A 342 -10.27 -19.45 -2.15
N HIS A 343 -10.45 -20.36 -1.19
CA HIS A 343 -11.18 -21.62 -1.37
C HIS A 343 -12.45 -21.58 -0.51
N SER A 344 -13.59 -21.37 -1.16
CA SER A 344 -14.93 -21.27 -0.55
C SER A 344 -15.99 -20.99 -1.63
N PRO A 345 -17.29 -21.07 -1.33
CA PRO A 345 -18.31 -20.56 -2.25
C PRO A 345 -18.14 -19.08 -2.60
N ILE A 346 -18.61 -18.69 -3.79
CA ILE A 346 -18.76 -17.29 -4.20
C ILE A 346 -20.10 -16.78 -3.63
N ASP A 347 -20.14 -16.64 -2.31
CA ASP A 347 -21.35 -16.25 -1.56
C ASP A 347 -20.97 -15.35 -0.38
N GLY A 348 -21.94 -14.63 0.19
CA GLY A 348 -21.79 -13.70 1.30
C GLY A 348 -20.96 -14.28 2.45
N GLY A 349 -20.02 -13.48 2.97
CA GLY A 349 -19.15 -13.89 4.07
C GLY A 349 -17.85 -14.59 3.65
N TYR A 350 -17.63 -14.81 2.35
CA TYR A 350 -16.46 -15.51 1.82
C TYR A 350 -15.64 -14.68 0.79
N ARG A 351 -14.41 -15.13 0.50
CA ARG A 351 -13.52 -14.60 -0.57
C ARG A 351 -13.22 -13.09 -0.51
N TYR A 352 -12.75 -12.61 0.64
CA TYR A 352 -12.26 -11.23 0.84
C TYR A 352 -10.74 -11.19 0.90
N ASN A 353 -10.05 -10.78 -0.15
CA ASN A 353 -8.58 -10.81 -0.13
C ASN A 353 -8.03 -9.89 0.97
N PHE A 354 -8.49 -8.63 0.98
CA PHE A 354 -8.17 -7.63 1.99
C PHE A 354 -9.44 -7.02 2.58
N ASN A 355 -9.73 -7.37 3.83
CA ASN A 355 -10.93 -6.96 4.54
C ASN A 355 -10.59 -6.01 5.68
N THR A 356 -11.19 -4.82 5.68
CA THR A 356 -11.16 -3.90 6.83
C THR A 356 -12.49 -3.94 7.57
N GLU A 357 -12.46 -3.93 8.90
CA GLU A 357 -13.64 -3.97 9.74
C GLU A 357 -13.43 -3.06 10.94
N CYS A 358 -13.86 -1.80 10.79
CA CYS A 358 -13.64 -0.73 11.75
C CYS A 358 -12.17 -0.31 11.82
N ALA A 359 -11.45 -0.36 10.69
CA ALA A 359 -10.06 0.02 10.60
C ALA A 359 -9.90 1.43 9.99
N GLN A 360 -8.91 2.19 10.45
CA GLN A 360 -8.73 3.58 9.99
C GLN A 360 -7.31 3.87 9.55
N LEU A 361 -7.16 4.70 8.52
CA LEU A 361 -5.84 5.13 8.05
C LEU A 361 -4.97 3.93 7.66
N ILE A 362 -5.57 2.91 7.06
CA ILE A 362 -4.86 1.71 6.56
C ILE A 362 -4.33 1.99 5.16
N LEU A 363 -3.07 1.65 4.90
CA LEU A 363 -2.47 1.71 3.57
C LEU A 363 -2.23 0.30 3.04
N PHE A 364 -2.80 0.00 1.87
CA PHE A 364 -2.43 -1.13 1.03
C PHE A 364 -1.59 -0.58 -0.12
N LEU A 365 -0.35 -1.03 -0.25
CA LEU A 365 0.62 -0.53 -1.23
C LEU A 365 1.19 -1.71 -2.00
N ASP A 366 1.10 -1.67 -3.33
CA ASP A 366 1.64 -2.73 -4.22
C ASP A 366 1.07 -4.13 -3.89
N CYS A 367 -0.19 -4.19 -3.45
CA CYS A 367 -0.84 -5.45 -3.08
C CYS A 367 -1.39 -6.19 -4.30
N VAL A 368 -1.44 -7.52 -4.20
CA VAL A 368 -2.02 -8.40 -5.23
C VAL A 368 -3.17 -9.21 -4.66
N ALA A 369 -4.27 -9.27 -5.41
CA ALA A 369 -5.42 -10.11 -5.11
C ALA A 369 -5.77 -11.00 -6.31
N SER A 370 -6.25 -12.22 -6.06
CA SER A 370 -6.86 -13.06 -7.10
C SER A 370 -8.14 -13.73 -6.62
N ASP A 371 -9.06 -14.00 -7.55
CA ASP A 371 -10.26 -14.84 -7.36
C ASP A 371 -11.18 -14.39 -6.19
N GLY A 372 -11.10 -13.10 -5.87
CA GLY A 372 -11.85 -12.45 -4.82
C GLY A 372 -13.29 -12.17 -5.22
N ARG A 373 -14.24 -12.40 -4.31
CA ARG A 373 -15.57 -11.78 -4.44
C ARG A 373 -15.46 -10.30 -4.15
N HIS A 374 -14.78 -9.93 -3.06
CA HIS A 374 -14.42 -8.54 -2.80
C HIS A 374 -12.92 -8.46 -2.50
N SER A 375 -12.12 -8.04 -3.47
CA SER A 375 -10.65 -8.01 -3.32
C SER A 375 -10.21 -6.99 -2.28
N PHE A 376 -10.78 -5.79 -2.32
CA PHE A 376 -10.62 -4.79 -1.26
C PHE A 376 -12.00 -4.36 -0.77
N ASN A 377 -12.26 -4.51 0.53
CA ASN A 377 -13.55 -4.12 1.10
C ASN A 377 -13.45 -3.49 2.49
N ALA A 378 -14.38 -2.56 2.75
CA ALA A 378 -14.61 -1.97 4.07
C ALA A 378 -15.92 -2.49 4.68
N ASN A 379 -15.82 -3.42 5.63
CA ASN A 379 -16.91 -4.21 6.20
C ASN A 379 -17.42 -3.69 7.55
N GLY A 380 -16.75 -2.72 8.18
CA GLY A 380 -17.02 -2.25 9.53
C GLY A 380 -17.81 -0.96 9.62
N THR A 381 -18.85 -0.86 8.79
CA THR A 381 -19.88 0.18 8.84
C THR A 381 -19.28 1.60 8.79
N THR A 382 -19.38 2.32 9.91
CA THR A 382 -19.05 3.75 10.05
C THR A 382 -17.67 4.00 10.64
N ALA A 383 -17.02 2.96 11.16
CA ALA A 383 -15.71 3.07 11.77
C ALA A 383 -14.56 2.82 10.78
N ASP A 384 -14.86 2.34 9.57
CA ASP A 384 -13.90 2.31 8.48
C ASP A 384 -13.73 3.70 7.87
N SER A 385 -12.50 4.23 7.94
CA SER A 385 -12.23 5.53 7.34
C SER A 385 -10.78 5.83 7.00
N GLY A 386 -10.56 6.56 5.90
CA GLY A 386 -9.22 6.92 5.47
C GLY A 386 -8.40 5.70 5.02
N ASN A 387 -9.05 4.61 4.61
CA ASN A 387 -8.36 3.42 4.11
C ASN A 387 -8.03 3.61 2.63
N VAL A 388 -6.78 3.34 2.27
CA VAL A 388 -6.17 3.72 0.99
C VAL A 388 -5.56 2.49 0.34
N VAL A 389 -5.84 2.28 -0.94
CA VAL A 389 -5.22 1.27 -1.79
C VAL A 389 -4.46 1.99 -2.89
N VAL A 390 -3.15 1.74 -2.99
CA VAL A 390 -2.25 2.36 -3.97
C VAL A 390 -1.56 1.27 -4.79
N ASN A 391 -1.62 1.41 -6.11
CA ASN A 391 -0.88 0.58 -7.07
C ASN A 391 -1.11 -0.94 -6.87
N ALA A 392 -2.36 -1.34 -6.65
CA ALA A 392 -2.70 -2.75 -6.45
C ALA A 392 -3.13 -3.42 -7.76
N THR A 393 -2.86 -4.73 -7.88
CA THR A 393 -3.32 -5.54 -9.00
C THR A 393 -4.36 -6.56 -8.54
N ILE A 394 -5.45 -6.68 -9.30
CA ILE A 394 -6.50 -7.68 -9.05
C ILE A 394 -6.64 -8.57 -10.28
N TYR A 395 -6.44 -9.87 -10.09
CA TYR A 395 -6.69 -10.90 -11.11
C TYR A 395 -8.05 -11.55 -10.89
N ASN A 396 -8.79 -11.80 -11.97
CA ASN A 396 -10.02 -12.58 -11.95
C ASN A 396 -11.02 -12.11 -10.87
N SER A 397 -11.38 -10.82 -10.89
CA SER A 397 -12.36 -10.26 -9.94
C SER A 397 -13.74 -10.86 -10.15
N LEU A 398 -14.40 -11.29 -9.06
CA LEU A 398 -15.71 -11.95 -9.11
C LEU A 398 -16.86 -11.05 -8.65
N ALA A 399 -16.57 -9.94 -7.95
CA ALA A 399 -17.50 -8.83 -7.71
C ALA A 399 -16.74 -7.54 -7.34
N TYR A 400 -17.49 -6.49 -6.96
CA TYR A 400 -16.94 -5.18 -6.64
C TYR A 400 -15.95 -5.19 -5.47
N SER A 401 -14.82 -4.50 -5.59
CA SER A 401 -14.12 -3.89 -4.46
C SER A 401 -14.83 -2.58 -4.07
N GLU A 402 -15.16 -2.40 -2.79
CA GLU A 402 -16.17 -1.41 -2.36
C GLU A 402 -16.16 -1.08 -0.86
N GLY A 403 -16.92 -0.06 -0.45
CA GLY A 403 -17.19 0.28 0.96
C GLY A 403 -18.15 -0.66 1.70
N HIS A 404 -18.51 -1.79 1.08
CA HIS A 404 -19.33 -2.95 1.50
C HIS A 404 -20.55 -2.78 2.45
N ARG A 405 -20.41 -2.16 3.63
CA ARG A 405 -21.47 -2.04 4.65
C ARG A 405 -21.50 -0.65 5.27
N GLY A 406 -22.68 -0.04 5.37
CA GLY A 406 -23.04 0.88 6.47
C GLY A 406 -22.17 2.13 6.65
N TRP A 407 -21.93 2.90 5.59
CA TRP A 407 -21.37 4.26 5.63
C TRP A 407 -19.89 4.40 6.03
N SER A 408 -18.99 3.74 5.28
CA SER A 408 -17.54 4.03 5.36
C SER A 408 -17.22 5.43 4.80
N THR A 409 -16.14 6.07 5.26
CA THR A 409 -15.83 7.45 4.82
C THR A 409 -14.38 7.62 4.39
N GLY A 410 -14.15 8.32 3.29
CA GLY A 410 -12.79 8.63 2.83
C GLY A 410 -11.99 7.39 2.44
N LEU A 411 -12.56 6.53 1.62
CA LEU A 411 -11.81 5.47 0.95
C LEU A 411 -11.11 6.04 -0.29
N LEU A 412 -9.88 5.60 -0.56
CA LEU A 412 -9.16 5.94 -1.79
C LEU A 412 -8.70 4.67 -2.49
N TYR A 413 -9.14 4.48 -3.73
CA TYR A 413 -8.56 3.53 -4.67
C TYR A 413 -7.74 4.33 -5.69
N ASP A 414 -6.43 4.15 -5.69
CA ASP A 414 -5.47 4.94 -6.44
C ASP A 414 -4.58 4.03 -7.30
N GLY A 415 -4.83 3.99 -8.60
CA GLY A 415 -4.05 3.15 -9.52
C GLY A 415 -4.28 1.65 -9.36
N ILE A 416 -5.48 1.22 -8.96
CA ILE A 416 -5.84 -0.21 -9.00
C ILE A 416 -5.93 -0.65 -10.45
N THR A 417 -5.30 -1.78 -10.74
CA THR A 417 -5.26 -2.38 -12.07
C THR A 417 -5.91 -3.75 -12.04
N LEU A 418 -6.99 -3.93 -12.80
CA LEU A 418 -7.62 -5.22 -12.99
C LEU A 418 -7.01 -5.94 -14.21
N ARG A 419 -6.95 -7.27 -14.14
CA ARG A 419 -6.49 -8.15 -15.21
C ARG A 419 -7.37 -9.39 -15.24
N GLU A 420 -7.65 -9.88 -16.45
CA GLU A 420 -8.38 -11.12 -16.68
C GLU A 420 -9.74 -11.10 -15.97
N ASN A 421 -10.42 -9.96 -16.06
CA ASN A 421 -11.60 -9.71 -15.26
C ASN A 421 -12.76 -10.65 -15.64
N ALA A 422 -13.27 -11.41 -14.66
CA ALA A 422 -14.25 -12.48 -14.88
C ALA A 422 -15.67 -11.96 -15.17
N GLY A 423 -15.99 -10.77 -14.67
CA GLY A 423 -17.33 -10.20 -14.72
C GLY A 423 -17.32 -8.68 -14.87
N ALA A 424 -18.48 -8.08 -15.11
CA ALA A 424 -18.59 -6.63 -15.25
C ALA A 424 -18.35 -5.90 -13.92
N ASP A 425 -18.56 -6.52 -12.77
CA ASP A 425 -18.57 -5.84 -11.46
C ASP A 425 -17.17 -5.69 -10.86
N THR A 426 -16.60 -4.48 -10.83
CA THR A 426 -15.17 -4.28 -10.48
C THR A 426 -14.90 -3.36 -9.31
N LEU A 427 -15.23 -2.07 -9.41
CA LEU A 427 -14.93 -1.06 -8.39
C LEU A 427 -16.18 -0.23 -8.09
N GLY A 428 -16.45 0.07 -6.81
CA GLY A 428 -17.68 0.78 -6.49
C GLY A 428 -17.76 1.51 -5.15
N PHE A 429 -18.20 2.77 -5.20
CA PHE A 429 -18.69 3.55 -4.05
C PHE A 429 -20.13 4.03 -4.33
N TYR A 430 -21.09 3.19 -3.96
CA TYR A 430 -22.50 3.32 -4.34
C TYR A 430 -23.44 2.89 -3.21
N ASN A 431 -24.74 3.09 -3.42
CA ASN A 431 -25.77 2.61 -2.51
C ASN A 431 -25.99 1.11 -2.74
N ARG A 432 -25.78 0.30 -1.71
CA ARG A 432 -26.04 -1.15 -1.71
C ARG A 432 -27.45 -1.50 -1.23
N GLY A 433 -28.24 -0.48 -0.87
CA GLY A 433 -29.65 -0.58 -0.51
C GLY A 433 -29.95 -1.75 0.41
N ASP A 434 -30.87 -2.60 -0.03
CA ASP A 434 -31.40 -3.70 0.78
C ASP A 434 -30.52 -4.96 0.74
N TRP A 435 -29.35 -4.93 0.11
CA TRP A 435 -28.45 -6.08 0.12
C TRP A 435 -27.90 -6.35 1.52
N GLY A 436 -27.70 -7.64 1.80
CA GLY A 436 -27.28 -8.13 3.11
C GLY A 436 -28.28 -7.74 4.20
N THR A 437 -27.81 -6.97 5.18
CA THR A 437 -28.59 -6.56 6.37
C THR A 437 -29.04 -5.10 6.31
N ALA A 438 -29.53 -4.66 5.14
CA ALA A 438 -29.82 -3.25 4.84
C ALA A 438 -28.54 -2.39 4.83
N HIS A 439 -27.60 -2.76 3.97
CA HIS A 439 -26.28 -2.13 3.92
C HIS A 439 -26.30 -0.65 3.54
N GLY A 440 -27.29 -0.22 2.75
CA GLY A 440 -27.50 1.18 2.38
C GLY A 440 -26.31 1.84 1.69
N TRP A 441 -26.13 3.15 1.93
CA TRP A 441 -24.98 3.91 1.44
C TRP A 441 -23.67 3.30 1.95
N ALA A 442 -22.90 2.69 1.06
CA ALA A 442 -21.68 1.97 1.44
C ALA A 442 -20.49 2.89 1.72
N ALA A 443 -20.40 4.03 1.03
CA ALA A 443 -19.29 4.96 1.19
C ALA A 443 -19.69 6.42 0.95
N GLY A 444 -19.04 7.34 1.66
CA GLY A 444 -19.06 8.78 1.44
C GLY A 444 -17.66 9.38 1.31
N HIS A 445 -17.55 10.50 0.60
CA HIS A 445 -16.28 11.25 0.45
C HIS A 445 -15.10 10.41 -0.06
N SER A 446 -15.39 9.39 -0.86
CA SER A 446 -14.43 8.40 -1.33
C SER A 446 -14.07 8.61 -2.81
N VAL A 447 -12.87 8.20 -3.21
CA VAL A 447 -12.29 8.53 -4.52
C VAL A 447 -11.76 7.27 -5.20
N ILE A 448 -12.15 7.07 -6.46
CA ILE A 448 -11.54 6.12 -7.39
C ILE A 448 -10.71 6.95 -8.39
N TRP A 449 -9.39 6.86 -8.29
CA TRP A 449 -8.41 7.68 -9.00
C TRP A 449 -7.52 6.83 -9.90
N ARG A 450 -7.51 7.14 -11.20
CA ARG A 450 -6.63 6.50 -12.19
C ARG A 450 -6.62 4.95 -12.14
N CYS A 451 -7.74 4.33 -11.80
CA CYS A 451 -7.87 2.88 -11.82
C CYS A 451 -8.18 2.39 -13.23
N ASP A 452 -7.66 1.20 -13.57
CA ASP A 452 -7.97 0.47 -14.79
C ASP A 452 -8.81 -0.76 -14.44
N ALA A 453 -10.08 -0.72 -14.83
CA ALA A 453 -11.04 -1.79 -14.56
C ALA A 453 -11.11 -2.87 -15.65
N ASP A 454 -10.17 -2.88 -16.62
CA ASP A 454 -10.11 -3.91 -17.67
C ASP A 454 -11.46 -4.07 -18.41
N GLY A 455 -12.07 -2.94 -18.77
CA GLY A 455 -13.39 -2.90 -19.42
C GLY A 455 -14.59 -3.18 -18.49
N GLY A 456 -14.38 -3.40 -17.20
CA GLY A 456 -15.44 -3.58 -16.20
C GLY A 456 -16.10 -2.27 -15.73
N ASP A 457 -17.21 -2.42 -15.02
CA ASP A 457 -18.07 -1.37 -14.48
C ASP A 457 -17.48 -0.74 -13.21
N ILE A 458 -17.42 0.59 -13.22
CA ILE A 458 -17.06 1.42 -12.07
C ILE A 458 -18.31 2.20 -11.63
N LEU A 459 -18.78 1.93 -10.41
CA LEU A 459 -19.98 2.55 -9.84
C LEU A 459 -19.63 3.66 -8.85
N VAL A 460 -20.05 4.89 -9.12
CA VAL A 460 -19.93 6.01 -8.19
C VAL A 460 -21.26 6.77 -8.09
N GLN A 461 -21.86 6.73 -6.90
CA GLN A 461 -23.06 7.51 -6.55
C GLN A 461 -22.73 8.58 -5.51
N ARG A 462 -23.51 9.67 -5.53
CA ARG A 462 -23.43 10.75 -4.56
C ARG A 462 -24.41 10.48 -3.41
N PRO A 463 -23.93 10.21 -2.19
CA PRO A 463 -24.81 10.10 -1.03
C PRO A 463 -25.37 11.48 -0.61
N PRO A 464 -26.42 11.54 0.22
CA PRO A 464 -27.14 12.79 0.53
C PRO A 464 -26.26 13.88 1.16
N THR A 465 -25.37 13.50 2.08
CA THR A 465 -24.53 14.45 2.85
C THR A 465 -23.07 14.45 2.41
N GLY A 466 -22.73 13.75 1.30
CA GLY A 466 -21.36 13.59 0.86
C GLY A 466 -21.20 13.48 -0.64
N GLN A 467 -19.95 13.31 -1.10
CA GLN A 467 -19.63 13.27 -2.52
C GLN A 467 -18.56 12.22 -2.79
N ASN A 468 -18.89 11.20 -3.58
CA ASN A 468 -17.89 10.26 -4.10
C ASN A 468 -17.40 10.70 -5.49
N TYR A 469 -16.18 10.29 -5.86
CA TYR A 469 -15.49 10.75 -7.07
C TYR A 469 -14.92 9.56 -7.87
N ALA A 470 -15.03 9.63 -9.20
CA ALA A 470 -14.35 8.74 -10.13
C ALA A 470 -13.59 9.57 -11.18
N ILE A 471 -12.26 9.66 -11.09
CA ILE A 471 -11.46 10.60 -11.89
C ILE A 471 -10.34 9.85 -12.63
N GLY A 472 -10.27 10.03 -13.94
CA GLY A 472 -9.21 9.47 -14.81
C GLY A 472 -9.19 7.96 -14.94
N ASN A 473 -10.33 7.30 -14.71
CA ASN A 473 -10.40 5.84 -14.71
C ASN A 473 -10.60 5.26 -16.11
N PHE A 474 -10.13 4.02 -16.32
CA PHE A 474 -10.32 3.22 -17.53
C PHE A 474 -11.32 2.10 -17.24
N GLY A 475 -12.26 1.87 -18.16
CA GLY A 475 -13.40 0.98 -17.97
C GLY A 475 -14.76 1.71 -18.10
N ASN A 476 -15.83 1.04 -17.71
CA ASN A 476 -17.21 1.53 -17.86
C ASN A 476 -17.65 2.32 -16.62
N VAL A 477 -17.33 3.61 -16.55
CA VAL A 477 -17.79 4.47 -15.44
C VAL A 477 -19.29 4.80 -15.61
N LYS A 478 -20.18 4.09 -14.90
CA LYS A 478 -21.63 3.97 -15.20
C LYS A 478 -22.48 5.17 -14.86
N SER A 479 -23.07 5.87 -15.84
CA SER A 479 -23.91 7.08 -15.62
C SER A 479 -25.32 6.80 -15.11
N SER A 480 -25.76 5.56 -15.22
CA SER A 480 -27.09 5.07 -14.84
C SER A 480 -27.02 3.54 -14.64
N GLY A 481 -28.15 2.93 -14.29
CA GLY A 481 -28.21 1.48 -14.09
C GLY A 481 -27.54 1.01 -12.81
N PHE A 482 -27.48 1.86 -11.78
CA PHE A 482 -27.05 1.46 -10.45
C PHE A 482 -28.02 0.43 -9.86
N PRO A 483 -27.53 -0.52 -9.03
CA PRO A 483 -28.40 -1.51 -8.39
C PRO A 483 -29.51 -0.90 -7.53
N PHE A 484 -29.26 0.28 -6.94
CA PHE A 484 -30.23 1.01 -6.13
C PHE A 484 -30.31 2.50 -6.52
N PRO A 485 -31.47 3.15 -6.27
CA PRO A 485 -31.64 4.57 -6.56
C PRO A 485 -30.62 5.45 -5.83
N GLY A 486 -30.22 6.53 -6.50
CA GLY A 486 -29.29 7.50 -5.95
C GLY A 486 -28.67 8.36 -7.05
N PRO A 487 -28.34 9.63 -6.78
CA PRO A 487 -27.74 10.49 -7.78
C PRO A 487 -26.33 10.01 -8.12
N VAL A 488 -25.92 10.37 -9.34
CA VAL A 488 -24.58 10.12 -9.85
C VAL A 488 -23.53 10.88 -9.02
N GLY A 489 -22.42 10.21 -8.67
CA GLY A 489 -21.25 10.87 -8.10
C GLY A 489 -20.43 11.63 -9.13
N TYR A 490 -19.41 12.37 -8.68
CA TYR A 490 -18.60 13.23 -9.54
C TYR A 490 -17.70 12.38 -10.43
N ARG A 491 -17.54 12.80 -11.69
CA ARG A 491 -16.75 12.05 -12.66
C ARG A 491 -16.05 12.98 -13.61
N GLU A 492 -14.86 12.58 -14.03
CA GLU A 492 -14.06 13.36 -14.95
C GLU A 492 -13.01 12.49 -15.63
N GLY A 493 -12.78 12.72 -16.92
CA GLY A 493 -11.64 12.15 -17.65
C GLY A 493 -11.65 10.62 -17.80
N THR A 494 -12.81 9.97 -17.82
CA THR A 494 -12.90 8.53 -18.13
C THR A 494 -12.24 8.21 -19.48
N GLY A 495 -11.30 7.27 -19.49
CA GLY A 495 -10.56 6.86 -20.68
C GLY A 495 -9.53 7.88 -21.19
N VAL A 496 -9.27 8.96 -20.45
CA VAL A 496 -8.32 10.00 -20.84
C VAL A 496 -6.98 9.77 -20.14
N LEU A 497 -5.96 9.45 -20.93
CA LEU A 497 -4.57 9.32 -20.47
C LEU A 497 -3.99 10.66 -19.99
N GLY A 498 -2.92 10.60 -19.18
CA GLY A 498 -2.15 11.78 -18.80
C GLY A 498 -2.69 12.57 -17.60
N LEU A 499 -3.56 11.99 -16.77
CA LEU A 499 -4.02 12.60 -15.52
C LEU A 499 -2.84 12.92 -14.59
N GLN A 500 -2.80 14.15 -14.09
CA GLN A 500 -1.89 14.63 -13.05
C GLN A 500 -2.65 15.09 -11.80
N PRO A 501 -2.16 14.74 -10.59
CA PRO A 501 -1.01 13.87 -10.34
C PRO A 501 -1.28 12.42 -10.73
N HIS A 502 -0.23 11.64 -11.02
CA HIS A 502 -0.38 10.22 -11.36
C HIS A 502 -1.01 9.41 -10.23
N SER A 503 -0.53 9.61 -9.00
CA SER A 503 -1.15 9.08 -7.78
C SER A 503 -1.55 10.23 -6.87
N LEU A 504 -2.80 10.23 -6.44
CA LEU A 504 -3.34 11.21 -5.50
C LEU A 504 -2.69 11.05 -4.12
N TYR A 505 -2.55 9.82 -3.62
CA TYR A 505 -1.93 9.54 -2.33
C TYR A 505 -0.46 9.97 -2.31
N ALA A 506 0.32 9.59 -3.33
CA ALA A 506 1.74 9.89 -3.39
C ALA A 506 2.00 11.40 -3.47
N GLU A 507 1.16 12.14 -4.22
CA GLU A 507 1.23 13.59 -4.32
C GLU A 507 0.91 14.27 -2.98
N GLN A 508 -0.22 13.91 -2.37
CA GLN A 508 -0.60 14.43 -1.06
C GLN A 508 0.48 14.16 -0.02
N LEU A 509 1.07 12.95 -0.05
CA LEU A 509 2.14 12.57 0.85
C LEU A 509 3.37 13.43 0.64
N ALA A 510 3.83 13.56 -0.61
CA ALA A 510 5.01 14.36 -0.92
C ALA A 510 4.87 15.80 -0.43
N GLN A 511 3.73 16.44 -0.72
CA GLN A 511 3.44 17.79 -0.22
C GLN A 511 3.43 17.85 1.31
N ARG A 512 2.82 16.87 1.98
CA ARG A 512 2.72 16.84 3.45
C ARG A 512 4.07 16.72 4.13
N ILE A 513 4.95 15.84 3.64
CA ILE A 513 6.27 15.63 4.25
C ILE A 513 7.39 16.49 3.63
N GLY A 514 7.02 17.43 2.76
CA GLY A 514 7.98 18.35 2.13
C GLY A 514 8.98 17.66 1.21
N LEU A 515 8.67 16.44 0.76
CA LEU A 515 9.36 15.87 -0.39
C LEU A 515 8.89 16.67 -1.61
N ALA A 516 9.81 17.18 -2.42
CA ALA A 516 9.44 17.80 -3.68
C ALA A 516 8.47 16.87 -4.44
N ALA A 517 7.33 17.41 -4.89
CA ALA A 517 6.19 16.72 -5.52
C ALA A 517 6.59 15.55 -6.46
N PRO A 518 5.84 14.42 -6.52
CA PRO A 518 6.10 13.34 -7.46
C PRO A 518 6.03 13.82 -8.92
N ALA A 519 6.86 13.18 -9.76
CA ALA A 519 7.11 13.54 -11.16
C ALA A 519 7.47 15.01 -11.39
N ARG A 520 8.65 15.42 -10.89
CA ARG A 520 9.32 16.58 -11.48
C ARG A 520 9.59 16.25 -12.95
N VAL A 521 8.87 16.92 -13.85
CA VAL A 521 9.23 16.92 -15.27
C VAL A 521 10.57 17.62 -15.38
N ILE A 522 11.62 16.85 -15.67
CA ILE A 522 12.98 17.36 -15.83
C ILE A 522 13.21 17.52 -17.34
N ASN A 523 13.46 18.76 -17.77
CA ASN A 523 13.79 19.09 -19.16
C ASN A 523 15.32 19.25 -19.32
N SER A 524 15.77 19.34 -20.57
CA SER A 524 17.17 19.61 -20.95
C SER A 524 17.81 20.78 -20.21
N ASP A 525 17.00 21.78 -19.86
CA ASP A 525 17.45 23.08 -19.34
C ASP A 525 17.71 23.05 -17.83
N HIS A 526 17.31 21.98 -17.13
CA HIS A 526 17.35 21.89 -15.67
C HIS A 526 18.71 21.47 -15.06
N GLY A 527 19.80 21.43 -15.83
CA GLY A 527 21.08 20.92 -15.32
C GLY A 527 20.96 19.47 -14.84
N PHE A 528 21.79 19.07 -13.87
CA PHE A 528 21.54 17.86 -13.10
C PHE A 528 20.50 18.15 -12.00
N VAL A 529 19.52 17.26 -11.86
CA VAL A 529 18.52 17.32 -10.80
C VAL A 529 18.76 16.19 -9.81
N HIS A 530 18.81 16.51 -8.51
CA HIS A 530 19.18 15.57 -7.46
C HIS A 530 17.99 15.24 -6.56
N ALA A 531 17.95 13.99 -6.11
CA ALA A 531 17.05 13.52 -5.07
C ALA A 531 17.89 12.79 -3.98
N PRO A 532 17.99 13.30 -2.74
CA PRO A 532 18.85 12.74 -1.69
C PRO A 532 18.24 11.51 -1.00
N PHE A 533 19.00 10.43 -0.80
CA PHE A 533 18.57 9.31 0.05
C PHE A 533 18.35 9.76 1.49
N ALA A 534 17.68 8.93 2.31
CA ALA A 534 17.47 9.22 3.72
C ALA A 534 18.80 9.30 4.51
N SER A 535 19.80 8.53 4.08
CA SER A 535 21.15 8.48 4.60
C SER A 535 22.14 8.07 3.49
N ALA A 536 23.43 8.30 3.71
CA ALA A 536 24.48 7.76 2.84
C ALA A 536 24.60 6.24 3.03
N LEU A 537 24.62 5.50 1.92
CA LEU A 537 24.63 4.04 1.90
C LEU A 537 26.01 3.53 1.49
N ALA A 538 26.67 2.79 2.38
CA ALA A 538 27.99 2.21 2.16
C ALA A 538 27.97 0.69 1.90
N GLY A 539 26.80 0.05 2.07
CA GLY A 539 26.61 -1.38 1.90
C GLY A 539 25.96 -1.76 0.57
N ARG A 540 25.25 -2.90 0.57
CA ARG A 540 24.41 -3.32 -0.55
C ARG A 540 23.01 -2.71 -0.40
N PHE A 541 22.40 -2.29 -1.49
CA PHE A 541 21.04 -1.77 -1.46
C PHE A 541 20.35 -1.92 -2.81
N VAL A 542 19.03 -1.83 -2.82
CA VAL A 542 18.21 -1.77 -4.02
C VAL A 542 17.63 -0.38 -4.17
N VAL A 543 17.73 0.19 -5.37
CA VAL A 543 16.97 1.40 -5.75
C VAL A 543 15.91 1.00 -6.76
N ARG A 544 14.66 1.40 -6.51
CA ARG A 544 13.55 1.27 -7.45
C ARG A 544 12.98 2.62 -7.78
N PHE A 545 12.65 2.85 -9.04
CA PHE A 545 11.97 4.05 -9.49
C PHE A 545 11.27 3.80 -10.82
N GLU A 546 10.22 4.54 -11.08
CA GLU A 546 9.57 4.57 -12.39
C GLU A 546 10.06 5.78 -13.18
N ALA A 547 10.27 5.61 -14.48
CA ALA A 547 10.60 6.71 -15.37
C ALA A 547 9.85 6.62 -16.70
N SER A 548 9.48 7.78 -17.23
CA SER A 548 8.94 7.93 -18.57
C SER A 548 9.59 9.12 -19.26
N VAL A 549 10.06 8.92 -20.49
CA VAL A 549 10.64 9.98 -21.32
C VAL A 549 9.64 10.43 -22.38
N SER A 550 9.58 11.74 -22.67
CA SER A 550 8.62 12.30 -23.62
C SER A 550 8.99 12.11 -25.10
N SER A 551 10.19 11.56 -25.37
CA SER A 551 10.75 11.33 -26.71
C SER A 551 11.25 9.89 -26.81
N ALA A 552 11.05 9.25 -27.98
CA ALA A 552 11.57 7.91 -28.28
C ALA A 552 13.07 7.92 -28.67
N ARG A 553 13.69 9.11 -28.65
CA ARG A 553 15.10 9.37 -28.86
C ARG A 553 15.52 10.43 -27.84
N SER A 554 15.50 10.02 -26.57
CA SER A 554 15.96 10.80 -25.44
C SER A 554 17.38 10.36 -25.10
N ASP A 555 18.25 11.30 -24.70
CA ASP A 555 19.50 11.00 -24.00
C ASP A 555 19.33 11.39 -22.52
N THR A 556 18.69 10.50 -21.76
CA THR A 556 18.41 10.76 -20.35
C THR A 556 19.07 9.72 -19.47
N VAL A 557 19.91 10.19 -18.56
CA VAL A 557 20.61 9.36 -17.58
C VAL A 557 19.99 9.54 -16.20
N VAL A 558 19.68 8.42 -15.55
CA VAL A 558 19.36 8.35 -14.13
C VAL A 558 20.47 7.58 -13.44
N GLY A 559 21.20 8.22 -12.55
CA GLY A 559 22.34 7.60 -11.87
C GLY A 559 22.44 7.90 -10.39
N HIS A 560 23.26 7.14 -9.69
CA HIS A 560 23.46 7.23 -8.24
C HIS A 560 24.87 7.72 -7.93
N ALA A 561 25.01 8.62 -6.96
CA ALA A 561 26.25 9.34 -6.71
C ALA A 561 26.49 9.58 -5.22
N SER A 562 27.69 10.03 -4.90
CA SER A 562 28.08 10.58 -3.60
C SER A 562 28.20 12.10 -3.73
N GLY A 563 27.35 12.84 -3.02
CA GLY A 563 27.34 14.30 -3.08
C GLY A 563 26.72 14.88 -4.37
N PRO A 564 26.48 16.20 -4.43
CA PRO A 564 25.89 16.86 -5.59
C PRO A 564 26.69 16.64 -6.87
N VAL A 565 26.01 16.36 -7.97
CA VAL A 565 26.62 15.98 -9.26
C VAL A 565 26.61 17.18 -10.21
N THR A 566 27.78 17.55 -10.73
CA THR A 566 27.91 18.59 -11.78
C THR A 566 28.36 18.05 -13.12
N ALA A 567 28.78 16.78 -13.18
CA ALA A 567 29.23 16.09 -14.38
C ALA A 567 28.88 14.60 -14.32
N TYR A 568 28.66 13.98 -15.49
CA TYR A 568 28.34 12.55 -15.57
C TYR A 568 29.40 11.65 -14.90
N THR A 569 30.66 12.08 -14.86
CA THR A 569 31.78 11.37 -14.21
C THR A 569 31.59 11.16 -12.71
N ALA A 570 30.68 11.90 -12.06
CA ALA A 570 30.33 11.69 -10.65
C ALA A 570 29.22 10.65 -10.42
N LEU A 571 28.62 10.10 -11.47
CA LEU A 571 27.64 9.00 -11.36
C LEU A 571 28.37 7.66 -11.26
N ALA A 572 28.11 6.89 -10.19
CA ALA A 572 28.74 5.59 -9.96
C ALA A 572 28.01 4.46 -10.70
N ALA A 573 26.70 4.34 -10.50
CA ALA A 573 25.82 3.39 -11.19
C ALA A 573 24.74 4.17 -11.94
N ALA A 574 24.42 3.81 -13.18
CA ALA A 574 23.43 4.54 -13.97
C ALA A 574 22.71 3.69 -15.01
N VAL A 575 21.47 4.05 -15.30
CA VAL A 575 20.71 3.58 -16.46
C VAL A 575 20.41 4.76 -17.36
N ARG A 576 20.19 4.49 -18.64
CA ARG A 576 19.95 5.52 -19.64
C ARG A 576 18.88 5.10 -20.64
N PHE A 577 18.01 6.04 -20.94
CA PHE A 577 17.26 6.06 -22.18
C PHE A 577 18.19 6.65 -23.23
N SER A 578 18.58 5.85 -24.22
CA SER A 578 19.58 6.23 -25.23
C SER A 578 18.94 6.89 -26.47
N PRO A 579 19.67 7.77 -27.17
CA PRO A 579 19.29 8.34 -28.46
C PRO A 579 18.89 7.34 -29.54
N GLU A 580 19.41 6.11 -29.42
CA GLU A 580 19.15 4.98 -30.31
C GLU A 580 17.81 4.29 -30.03
N GLY A 581 17.01 4.82 -29.09
CA GLY A 581 15.70 4.28 -28.73
C GLY A 581 15.77 3.02 -27.89
N ARG A 582 16.91 2.76 -27.23
CA ARG A 582 17.12 1.60 -26.35
C ARG A 582 17.39 2.01 -24.91
N ILE A 583 17.09 1.11 -23.97
CA ILE A 583 17.51 1.24 -22.57
C ILE A 583 18.82 0.50 -22.39
N ASP A 584 19.81 1.18 -21.80
CA ASP A 584 21.11 0.63 -21.45
C ASP A 584 21.56 1.07 -20.04
N ALA A 585 22.63 0.46 -19.54
CA ALA A 585 23.21 0.74 -18.22
C ALA A 585 24.71 1.02 -18.35
N ARG A 586 25.27 1.79 -17.41
CA ARG A 586 26.71 2.09 -17.38
C ARG A 586 27.51 0.86 -16.93
N ASP A 587 28.56 0.50 -17.67
CA ASP A 587 29.54 -0.52 -17.27
C ASP A 587 30.94 0.07 -17.40
N GLY A 588 31.51 0.53 -16.27
CA GLY A 588 32.79 1.24 -16.27
C GLY A 588 32.81 2.46 -17.20
N SER A 589 33.51 2.35 -18.31
CA SER A 589 33.69 3.44 -19.29
C SER A 589 32.61 3.50 -20.37
N ASP A 590 31.78 2.47 -20.50
CA ASP A 590 30.85 2.30 -21.62
C ASP A 590 29.40 2.17 -21.15
N PHE A 591 28.45 2.27 -22.07
CA PHE A 591 27.07 1.84 -21.84
C PHE A 591 26.87 0.45 -22.45
N PHE A 592 26.16 -0.41 -21.73
CA PHE A 592 25.98 -1.81 -22.01
C PHE A 592 24.52 -2.24 -21.80
N ALA A 593 24.05 -3.18 -22.62
CA ALA A 593 22.82 -3.92 -22.39
C ALA A 593 23.01 -5.38 -22.79
N ALA A 594 22.65 -6.32 -21.91
CA ALA A 594 22.74 -7.76 -22.13
C ALA A 594 21.79 -8.24 -23.23
N THR A 595 20.69 -7.53 -23.41
CA THR A 595 19.75 -7.73 -24.51
C THR A 595 19.30 -6.38 -25.04
N THR A 596 18.82 -6.35 -26.28
CA THR A 596 18.35 -5.11 -26.88
C THR A 596 16.97 -4.78 -26.30
N ILE A 597 16.84 -3.71 -25.51
CA ILE A 597 15.57 -3.31 -24.85
C ILE A 597 15.03 -2.02 -25.50
N PRO A 598 14.01 -2.07 -26.38
CA PRO A 598 13.47 -0.86 -26.98
C PRO A 598 12.61 -0.10 -25.98
N TYR A 599 12.58 1.23 -26.08
CA TYR A 599 11.59 2.04 -25.37
C TYR A 599 10.76 2.91 -26.31
N ALA A 600 9.60 3.32 -25.82
CA ALA A 600 8.70 4.24 -26.50
C ALA A 600 8.49 5.49 -25.63
N ALA A 601 8.25 6.62 -26.30
CA ALA A 601 7.88 7.86 -25.61
C ALA A 601 6.61 7.68 -24.79
N ASN A 602 6.56 8.33 -23.62
CA ASN A 602 5.41 8.39 -22.71
C ASN A 602 4.93 7.02 -22.19
N ARG A 603 5.79 5.99 -22.26
CA ARG A 603 5.61 4.71 -21.57
C ARG A 603 6.36 4.73 -20.25
N VAL A 604 5.78 4.10 -19.25
CA VAL A 604 6.40 3.96 -17.93
C VAL A 604 7.30 2.74 -17.95
N TYR A 605 8.48 2.90 -17.37
CA TYR A 605 9.46 1.84 -17.18
C TYR A 605 9.84 1.82 -15.70
N ALA A 606 9.59 0.70 -15.04
CA ALA A 606 10.00 0.49 -13.65
C ALA A 606 11.42 -0.07 -13.63
N PHE A 607 12.34 0.66 -13.03
CA PHE A 607 13.74 0.27 -12.89
C PHE A 607 14.00 -0.31 -11.51
N ARG A 608 14.83 -1.34 -11.47
CA ARG A 608 15.37 -1.91 -10.23
C ARG A 608 16.88 -2.06 -10.38
N LEU A 609 17.65 -1.39 -9.52
CA LEU A 609 19.10 -1.49 -9.49
C LEU A 609 19.53 -2.10 -8.16
N VAL A 610 20.24 -3.22 -8.21
CA VAL A 610 20.86 -3.87 -7.05
C VAL A 610 22.31 -3.41 -6.98
N VAL A 611 22.62 -2.53 -6.04
CA VAL A 611 23.91 -1.84 -5.93
C VAL A 611 24.74 -2.45 -4.80
N ASP A 612 26.01 -2.71 -5.07
CA ASP A 612 27.01 -3.17 -4.11
C ASP A 612 28.16 -2.16 -4.06
N VAL A 613 28.13 -1.27 -3.08
CA VAL A 613 29.15 -0.21 -2.93
C VAL A 613 30.52 -0.80 -2.57
N PRO A 614 30.64 -1.78 -1.64
CA PRO A 614 31.93 -2.41 -1.35
C PRO A 614 32.57 -3.07 -2.57
N ALA A 615 31.78 -3.76 -3.39
CA ALA A 615 32.25 -4.38 -4.63
C ALA A 615 32.41 -3.37 -5.78
N ARG A 616 31.78 -2.20 -5.68
CA ARG A 616 31.67 -1.19 -6.75
C ARG A 616 31.04 -1.77 -8.01
N ARG A 617 29.99 -2.57 -7.81
CA ARG A 617 29.25 -3.23 -8.89
C ARG A 617 27.75 -3.10 -8.70
N TYR A 618 26.99 -3.29 -9.77
CA TYR A 618 25.54 -3.31 -9.69
C TYR A 618 24.91 -4.14 -10.80
N SER A 619 23.71 -4.64 -10.54
CA SER A 619 22.86 -5.23 -11.57
C SER A 619 21.66 -4.32 -11.81
N ALA A 620 21.27 -4.16 -13.08
CA ALA A 620 20.18 -3.29 -13.48
C ALA A 620 19.10 -4.06 -14.25
N TYR A 621 17.85 -3.79 -13.90
CA TYR A 621 16.66 -4.41 -14.46
C TYR A 621 15.65 -3.33 -14.84
N VAL A 622 14.81 -3.63 -15.82
CA VAL A 622 13.67 -2.78 -16.21
C VAL A 622 12.44 -3.61 -16.55
N THR A 623 11.29 -3.17 -16.06
CA THR A 623 9.97 -3.72 -16.39
C THR A 623 9.21 -2.69 -17.22
N PRO A 624 8.99 -2.92 -18.52
CA PRO A 624 8.09 -2.10 -19.32
C PRO A 624 6.66 -2.15 -18.78
N GLU A 625 5.90 -1.06 -18.91
CA GLU A 625 4.49 -1.00 -18.53
C GLU A 625 3.69 -2.21 -19.08
N GLY A 626 3.09 -3.00 -18.18
CA GLY A 626 2.31 -4.20 -18.53
C GLY A 626 3.13 -5.40 -19.03
N GLY A 627 4.46 -5.36 -18.90
CA GLY A 627 5.36 -6.44 -19.30
C GLY A 627 6.07 -7.13 -18.13
N GLU A 628 6.95 -8.09 -18.46
CA GLU A 628 7.82 -8.78 -17.50
C GLU A 628 9.13 -8.01 -17.26
N GLU A 629 9.80 -8.29 -16.14
CA GLU A 629 11.09 -7.69 -15.81
C GLU A 629 12.22 -8.23 -16.71
N ILE A 630 13.00 -7.32 -17.29
CA ILE A 630 14.09 -7.61 -18.21
C ILE A 630 15.42 -7.22 -17.58
N LEU A 631 16.41 -8.11 -17.64
CA LEU A 631 17.78 -7.81 -17.24
C LEU A 631 18.42 -6.85 -18.26
N ILE A 632 18.80 -5.65 -17.81
CA ILE A 632 19.63 -4.72 -18.60
C ILE A 632 21.09 -5.19 -18.53
N GLY A 633 21.59 -5.54 -17.35
CA GLY A 633 22.93 -6.07 -17.17
C GLY A 633 23.18 -6.54 -15.75
N ALA A 634 23.94 -7.62 -15.61
CA ALA A 634 24.29 -8.18 -14.31
C ALA A 634 25.75 -7.86 -13.98
N ASP A 635 25.99 -7.53 -12.71
CA ASP A 635 27.34 -7.37 -12.16
C ASP A 635 28.20 -6.35 -12.94
N LEU A 636 27.58 -5.24 -13.35
CA LEU A 636 28.21 -4.13 -14.07
C LEU A 636 29.16 -3.38 -13.15
N ALA A 637 30.33 -2.98 -13.65
CA ALA A 637 31.25 -2.16 -12.89
C ALA A 637 30.69 -0.74 -12.71
N PHE A 638 30.90 -0.15 -11.54
CA PHE A 638 30.73 1.28 -11.37
C PHE A 638 31.57 2.04 -12.39
N ARG A 639 31.11 3.24 -12.72
CA ARG A 639 31.83 4.14 -13.60
C ARG A 639 33.28 4.29 -13.16
N THR A 640 34.21 4.24 -14.12
CA THR A 640 35.66 4.17 -13.86
C THR A 640 36.16 5.30 -12.94
N GLU A 641 35.63 6.52 -13.10
CA GLU A 641 35.95 7.68 -12.26
C GLU A 641 35.46 7.56 -10.80
N GLN A 642 34.55 6.62 -10.52
CA GLN A 642 33.98 6.34 -9.20
C GLN A 642 34.61 5.11 -8.53
N ALA A 643 35.79 4.67 -8.97
CA ALA A 643 36.53 3.57 -8.35
C ALA A 643 36.88 3.81 -6.87
N GLY A 644 36.91 5.07 -6.42
CA GLY A 644 37.18 5.45 -5.02
C GLY A 644 35.96 5.63 -4.13
N VAL A 645 34.74 5.51 -4.65
CA VAL A 645 33.53 5.85 -3.88
C VAL A 645 33.31 4.87 -2.73
N THR A 646 32.97 5.39 -1.55
CA THR A 646 32.75 4.60 -0.33
C THR A 646 31.29 4.58 0.13
N SER A 647 30.46 5.49 -0.38
CA SER A 647 29.03 5.54 -0.12
C SER A 647 28.30 6.34 -1.19
N LEU A 648 27.03 6.00 -1.43
CA LEU A 648 26.14 6.74 -2.32
C LEU A 648 25.00 7.35 -1.51
N ASP A 649 24.62 8.60 -1.80
CA ASP A 649 23.68 9.37 -0.98
C ASP A 649 22.53 9.98 -1.80
N ARG A 650 22.45 9.75 -3.11
CA ARG A 650 21.41 10.32 -3.96
C ARG A 650 21.21 9.63 -5.30
N THR A 651 20.05 9.91 -5.89
CA THR A 651 19.78 9.77 -7.33
C THR A 651 19.98 11.12 -8.00
N SER A 652 20.61 11.15 -9.17
CA SER A 652 20.79 12.32 -10.00
C SER A 652 20.33 12.03 -11.42
N ILE A 653 19.57 12.96 -11.99
CA ILE A 653 18.93 12.82 -13.29
C ILE A 653 19.44 13.94 -14.20
N ARG A 654 19.76 13.59 -15.45
CA ARG A 654 20.16 14.56 -16.48
C ARG A 654 19.56 14.18 -17.82
N VAL A 655 18.76 15.08 -18.36
CA VAL A 655 18.35 15.07 -19.78
C VAL A 655 19.40 15.87 -20.54
N ASN A 656 20.08 15.25 -21.50
CA ASN A 656 21.09 15.93 -22.31
C ASN A 656 20.43 16.87 -23.32
N SER A 657 21.05 18.02 -23.58
CA SER A 657 20.45 19.16 -24.29
C SER A 657 20.47 19.06 -25.82
N ALA A 658 21.00 17.97 -26.38
CA ALA A 658 21.09 17.79 -27.83
C ALA A 658 19.82 17.18 -28.46
N GLU A 659 18.93 16.59 -27.66
CA GLU A 659 17.71 15.93 -28.14
C GLU A 659 16.50 16.41 -27.34
N HIS A 660 15.48 16.94 -28.04
CA HIS A 660 14.27 17.47 -27.41
C HIS A 660 13.55 16.38 -26.60
N GLY A 661 13.29 16.62 -25.31
CA GLY A 661 12.49 15.74 -24.47
C GLY A 661 12.53 16.11 -22.98
N SER A 662 11.69 15.43 -22.21
CA SER A 662 11.63 15.52 -20.76
C SER A 662 11.60 14.12 -20.15
N ILE A 663 11.95 14.02 -18.87
CA ILE A 663 11.73 12.81 -18.08
C ILE A 663 10.83 13.11 -16.90
N SER A 664 9.83 12.26 -16.71
CA SER A 664 9.05 12.17 -15.48
C SER A 664 9.57 10.98 -14.68
N VAL A 665 9.99 11.22 -13.43
CA VAL A 665 10.42 10.15 -12.52
C VAL A 665 9.42 10.04 -11.38
N GLY A 666 8.84 8.86 -11.22
CA GLY A 666 7.90 8.54 -10.17
C GLY A 666 8.55 8.47 -8.78
N PRO A 667 7.78 8.15 -7.74
CA PRO A 667 8.32 7.87 -6.41
C PRO A 667 9.44 6.83 -6.50
N ARG A 668 10.49 7.05 -5.72
CA ARG A 668 11.61 6.13 -5.63
C ARG A 668 11.62 5.47 -4.26
N SER A 669 11.95 4.20 -4.21
CA SER A 669 12.26 3.49 -2.98
C SER A 669 13.73 3.07 -2.96
N VAL A 670 14.31 3.10 -1.76
CA VAL A 670 15.69 2.71 -1.51
C VAL A 670 15.69 1.79 -0.30
N GLU A 671 16.24 0.60 -0.47
CA GLU A 671 16.17 -0.49 0.50
C GLU A 671 17.58 -1.04 0.74
N GLU A 672 18.10 -0.94 1.97
CA GLU A 672 19.36 -1.58 2.33
C GLU A 672 19.19 -3.11 2.34
N LEU A 673 20.10 -3.80 1.67
CA LEU A 673 20.18 -5.25 1.71
C LEU A 673 21.11 -5.67 2.86
N PRO A 674 20.79 -6.78 3.56
CA PRO A 674 21.74 -7.37 4.48
C PRO A 674 23.04 -7.70 3.74
N ALA A 675 24.16 -7.67 4.45
CA ALA A 675 25.43 -8.16 3.93
C ALA A 675 25.23 -9.59 3.35
N PRO A 676 25.93 -9.96 2.25
CA PRO A 676 25.83 -11.32 1.74
C PRO A 676 26.05 -12.30 2.90
N ALA A 677 25.17 -13.29 3.03
CA ALA A 677 25.29 -14.28 4.08
C ALA A 677 26.69 -14.89 3.98
N VAL A 678 27.51 -14.66 5.00
CA VAL A 678 28.76 -15.39 5.20
C VAL A 678 28.35 -16.86 5.24
N THR A 679 28.91 -17.67 4.35
CA THR A 679 28.55 -19.09 4.31
C THR A 679 28.86 -19.71 5.68
N PHE A 680 28.11 -20.74 6.09
CA PHE A 680 28.34 -21.41 7.37
C PHE A 680 29.82 -21.85 7.52
N ALA A 681 30.47 -22.20 6.41
CA ALA A 681 31.90 -22.53 6.35
C ALA A 681 32.82 -21.34 6.70
N GLU A 682 32.53 -20.14 6.21
CA GLU A 682 33.32 -18.93 6.46
C GLU A 682 33.11 -18.38 7.87
N HIS A 683 31.91 -18.55 8.44
CA HIS A 683 31.61 -18.15 9.82
C HIS A 683 32.31 -19.06 10.84
N VAL A 684 32.41 -20.37 10.56
CA VAL A 684 33.17 -21.33 11.38
C VAL A 684 34.68 -21.09 11.28
N ALA A 685 35.18 -20.69 10.11
CA ALA A 685 36.58 -20.31 9.92
C ALA A 685 36.95 -19.01 10.66
N ALA A 686 36.06 -18.02 10.67
CA ALA A 686 36.26 -16.75 11.38
C ALA A 686 36.23 -16.88 12.92
N LEU A 687 35.61 -17.94 13.45
CA LEU A 687 35.51 -18.23 14.89
C LEU A 687 36.63 -19.12 15.44
N GLY A 688 37.59 -19.56 14.61
CA GLY A 688 38.77 -20.32 15.07
C GLY A 688 38.45 -21.69 15.69
N LEU A 689 37.28 -22.27 15.40
CA LEU A 689 36.78 -23.51 16.03
C LEU A 689 36.98 -24.77 15.18
N VAL A 690 38.11 -24.89 14.47
CA VAL A 690 38.52 -26.19 13.91
C VAL A 690 39.49 -26.86 14.88
N GLY A 691 38.94 -27.57 15.86
CA GLY A 691 39.66 -28.62 16.55
C GLY A 691 39.87 -29.79 15.58
N ALA A 692 41.12 -30.20 15.41
CA ALA A 692 41.53 -31.27 14.52
C ALA A 692 40.68 -32.54 14.69
N ALA A 693 39.89 -32.88 13.67
CA ALA A 693 39.41 -34.24 13.50
C ALA A 693 40.59 -35.06 12.95
N ALA A 694 41.06 -36.00 13.76
CA ALA A 694 42.12 -36.94 13.39
C ALA A 694 41.75 -37.72 12.13
N ALA A 695 42.74 -37.85 11.24
CA ALA A 695 42.65 -38.67 10.04
C ALA A 695 42.40 -40.15 10.39
N PRO A 696 41.69 -40.91 9.54
CA PRO A 696 41.55 -42.35 9.71
C PRO A 696 42.90 -43.03 9.45
N ASP A 697 43.40 -43.74 10.46
CA ASP A 697 44.62 -44.54 10.36
C ASP A 697 44.46 -45.61 9.28
N ALA A 698 45.41 -45.60 8.35
CA ALA A 698 45.57 -46.62 7.33
C ALA A 698 46.81 -47.48 7.64
N ARG A 699 46.54 -48.76 7.96
CA ARG A 699 47.30 -49.97 7.57
C ARG A 699 48.62 -50.27 8.30
N PRO A 700 49.15 -51.52 8.30
CA PRO A 700 49.05 -52.60 7.28
C PRO A 700 47.84 -53.52 7.36
#